data_AF-A0A9D7Q1U3-F1
#
_entry.id   AF-A0A9D7Q1U3-F1
#
_cell.length_a   1.000
_cell.length_b   1.000
_cell.length_c   1.000
_cell.angle_alpha   90.00
_cell.angle_beta   90.00
_cell.angle_gamma   90.00
#
_symmetry.space_group_name_H-M   'P 1'
#
loop_
_entity.id
_entity.type
_entity.pdbx_description
1 polymer ?
#
loop_
_entity_poly.entity_id
_entity_poly.type
_entity_poly.pdbx_seq_one_letter_code
_entity_poly.pdbx_strand_id
1 'polypeptide(L)'
;MVFKKSISLAEELGLSLHLGKDLENIGKSYYKLKDHTNALSSFKRSATIREETGDSVGLGSSLNNTGFVYWMQTEFDSALIYFNKALEIRSKLPNTDHHATTLNNLGTIYFNWAIYDKSLEYYMKSLSLQREIKNDYGIAISLTNIGLVYNETGQHEEAIQYYKESLPHAVDSKDTNVVGYVYQGLGYAFEDIDVDSSIYYFKLSLAKYQSASYPPGIILALRGIGDFYFKLKDYEVAGRNFEEMYQLAVRERIQLREAEALKGLGEVFLAQNLVNKAKSYLEESQSIGARLGNKVLLRDVSELKSEIFERLGDKDSALITLRIHLKYAQEIQGEEMSRRLIGLKNKFQFEKFELDLQKQMYENRTQRITIIATAIMLILVILVVILLYRVNKRIKNTNRLLNQQNELIEGQAKELGVINQQLVESNDAKDKLFSIISHDLRSPFQGLLGITGILKEDFYELTNDEKLHLIVGLEETSRKTFELLENLLNLSASRMGKLSFDPVEVDVSEIVKKTLSLHSEQAIGKKISLKSNVRGGQYISCDPNMLEIVFRNLLSNAIKYTHEEGEITVDSCDSDGFVCFSIKDNGIGMDNETKANIFNINAVRSQRGTRGEKGTGLGIGLCKEFIEKHNGLIEIESEPGVGTTFRITLPKNGGVKPE
;
A
#
# COMPACT_ATOMS: atom_id res chain seq x y z
N MET A 1 58.46 23.15 18.43
CA MET A 1 58.17 24.45 17.80
C MET A 1 57.28 24.30 16.55
N VAL A 2 57.57 23.35 15.65
CA VAL A 2 56.78 23.10 14.42
C VAL A 2 55.30 22.73 14.70
N PHE A 3 55.03 21.76 15.59
CA PHE A 3 53.65 21.33 15.87
C PHE A 3 52.77 22.39 16.55
N LYS A 4 53.35 23.24 17.42
CA LYS A 4 52.60 24.35 18.04
C LYS A 4 52.19 25.41 17.01
N LYS A 5 53.02 25.63 15.99
CA LYS A 5 52.73 26.53 14.85
C LYS A 5 51.72 25.90 13.88
N SER A 6 51.72 24.57 13.75
CA SER A 6 50.70 23.80 13.01
C SER A 6 49.32 23.92 13.66
N ILE A 7 49.25 23.85 15.00
CA ILE A 7 48.01 24.03 15.76
C ILE A 7 47.43 25.42 15.57
N SER A 8 48.23 26.49 15.75
CA SER A 8 47.70 27.85 15.61
C SER A 8 47.17 28.09 14.19
N LEU A 9 47.86 27.56 13.18
CA LEU A 9 47.43 27.65 11.79
C LEU A 9 46.19 26.78 11.50
N ALA A 10 46.08 25.58 12.08
CA ALA A 10 44.91 24.72 11.93
C ALA A 10 43.67 25.25 12.68
N GLU A 11 43.87 25.90 13.82
CA GLU A 11 42.84 26.64 14.57
C GLU A 11 42.38 27.88 13.80
N GLU A 12 43.31 28.63 13.17
CA GLU A 12 43.01 29.77 12.30
C GLU A 12 42.31 29.37 10.99
N LEU A 13 42.64 28.19 10.43
CA LEU A 13 42.11 27.70 9.15
C LEU A 13 40.88 26.78 9.28
N GLY A 14 40.43 26.47 10.50
CA GLY A 14 39.29 25.58 10.74
C GLY A 14 39.51 24.12 10.33
N LEU A 15 40.76 23.65 10.25
CA LEU A 15 41.14 22.31 9.82
C LEU A 15 41.14 21.30 10.99
N SER A 16 39.95 21.06 11.55
CA SER A 16 39.74 20.24 12.77
C SER A 16 40.28 18.81 12.67
N LEU A 17 40.24 18.16 11.50
CA LEU A 17 40.79 16.80 11.32
C LEU A 17 42.32 16.74 11.48
N HIS A 18 43.04 17.74 10.93
CA HIS A 18 44.50 17.80 11.03
C HIS A 18 44.94 18.15 12.45
N LEU A 19 44.16 19.00 13.12
CA LEU A 19 44.38 19.39 14.51
C LEU A 19 44.35 18.18 15.45
N GLY A 20 43.43 17.23 15.27
CA GLY A 20 43.36 16.01 16.06
C GLY A 20 44.62 15.14 15.96
N LYS A 21 45.17 14.98 14.76
CA LYS A 21 46.42 14.24 14.50
C LYS A 21 47.65 14.96 15.05
N ASP A 22 47.72 16.28 14.90
CA ASP A 22 48.83 17.08 15.41
C ASP A 22 48.89 17.06 16.93
N LEU A 23 47.74 17.14 17.60
CA LEU A 23 47.63 17.00 19.05
C LEU A 23 48.05 15.61 19.53
N GLU A 24 47.73 14.55 18.79
CA GLU A 24 48.22 13.20 19.11
C GLU A 24 49.75 13.13 19.02
N ASN A 25 50.35 13.70 17.96
CA ASN A 25 51.80 13.71 17.79
C ASN A 25 52.52 14.55 18.85
N ILE A 26 51.93 15.68 19.25
CA ILE A 26 52.40 16.47 20.40
C ILE A 26 52.29 15.67 21.68
N GLY A 27 51.18 14.97 21.92
CA GLY A 27 51.01 14.09 23.07
C GLY A 27 52.10 13.03 23.13
N LYS A 28 52.41 12.37 22.00
CA LYS A 28 53.53 11.42 21.88
C LYS A 28 54.89 12.08 22.16
N SER A 29 55.06 13.33 21.75
CA SER A 29 56.30 14.09 22.01
C SER A 29 56.46 14.45 23.48
N TYR A 30 55.41 14.96 24.13
CA TYR A 30 55.39 15.20 25.57
C TYR A 30 55.62 13.92 26.35
N TYR A 31 55.01 12.82 25.91
CA TYR A 31 55.26 11.50 26.51
C TYR A 31 56.73 11.08 26.41
N LYS A 32 57.37 11.24 25.24
CA LYS A 32 58.82 10.97 25.08
C LYS A 32 59.69 11.87 25.97
N LEU A 33 59.23 13.10 26.26
CA LEU A 33 59.88 14.02 27.19
C LEU A 33 59.55 13.73 28.67
N LYS A 34 58.84 12.63 28.97
CA LYS A 34 58.39 12.25 30.32
C LYS A 34 57.44 13.27 30.96
N ASP A 35 56.79 14.11 30.14
CA ASP A 35 55.79 15.09 30.58
C ASP A 35 54.38 14.49 30.45
N HIS A 36 54.02 13.66 31.43
CA HIS A 36 52.76 12.91 31.42
C HIS A 36 51.53 13.82 31.48
N THR A 37 51.62 14.94 32.20
CA THR A 37 50.51 15.91 32.33
C THR A 37 50.16 16.53 30.98
N ASN A 38 51.15 17.05 30.25
CA ASN A 38 50.90 17.64 28.94
C ASN A 38 50.60 16.58 27.87
N ALA A 39 51.13 15.37 28.00
CA ALA A 39 50.75 14.25 27.15
C ALA A 39 49.26 13.90 27.30
N LEU A 40 48.76 13.73 28.54
CA LEU A 40 47.36 13.47 28.83
C LEU A 40 46.45 14.59 28.31
N SER A 41 46.82 15.85 28.57
CA SER A 41 46.07 17.00 28.08
C SER A 41 45.94 16.97 26.55
N SER A 42 47.05 16.71 25.86
CA SER A 42 47.09 16.66 24.38
C SER A 42 46.29 15.48 23.82
N PHE A 43 46.39 14.28 24.42
CA PHE A 43 45.63 13.11 23.97
C PHE A 43 44.13 13.25 24.22
N LYS A 44 43.71 13.79 25.37
CA LYS A 44 42.29 14.06 25.66
C LYS A 44 41.72 15.11 24.71
N ARG A 45 42.45 16.20 24.46
CA ARG A 45 42.04 17.23 23.49
C ARG A 45 41.96 16.67 22.07
N SER A 46 42.91 15.82 21.68
CA SER A 46 42.89 15.08 20.41
C SER A 46 41.64 14.19 20.31
N ALA A 47 41.28 13.48 21.39
CA ALA A 47 40.08 12.65 21.43
C ALA A 47 38.80 13.49 21.24
N THR A 48 38.64 14.59 21.97
CA THR A 48 37.45 15.47 21.82
C THR A 48 37.26 15.95 20.39
N ILE A 49 38.33 16.43 19.74
CA ILE A 49 38.25 16.93 18.35
C ILE A 49 37.93 15.80 17.36
N ARG A 50 38.48 14.60 17.59
CA ARG A 50 38.21 13.42 16.73
C ARG A 50 36.81 12.87 16.91
N GLU A 51 36.23 13.01 18.09
CA GLU A 51 34.82 12.73 18.35
C GLU A 51 33.91 13.71 17.59
N GLU A 52 34.18 15.02 17.70
CA GLU A 52 33.42 16.06 16.99
C GLU A 52 33.49 15.94 15.46
N THR A 53 34.62 15.47 14.93
CA THR A 53 34.86 15.31 13.48
C THR A 53 34.46 13.94 12.94
N GLY A 54 34.05 13.00 13.78
CA GLY A 54 33.70 11.64 13.38
C GLY A 54 34.88 10.72 13.00
N ASP A 55 36.13 11.11 13.31
CA ASP A 55 37.32 10.28 13.10
C ASP A 55 37.42 9.17 14.17
N SER A 56 36.66 8.09 13.95
CA SER A 56 36.59 6.96 14.89
C SER A 56 37.93 6.23 15.07
N VAL A 57 38.74 6.13 14.00
CA VAL A 57 40.05 5.47 14.06
C VAL A 57 41.00 6.27 14.94
N GLY A 58 41.09 7.58 14.68
CA GLY A 58 41.90 8.48 15.48
C GLY A 58 41.41 8.59 16.92
N LEU A 59 40.10 8.65 17.15
CA LEU A 59 39.52 8.71 18.49
C LEU A 59 39.94 7.50 19.33
N GLY A 60 39.83 6.29 18.78
CA GLY A 60 40.31 5.07 19.43
C GLY A 60 41.81 5.12 19.76
N SER A 61 42.64 5.70 18.88
CA SER A 61 44.08 5.88 19.12
C SER A 61 44.39 6.88 20.23
N SER A 62 43.70 8.01 20.28
CA SER A 62 43.88 9.02 21.34
C SER A 62 43.45 8.48 22.71
N LEU A 63 42.34 7.73 22.77
CA LEU A 63 41.89 7.06 23.99
C LEU A 63 42.86 5.96 24.43
N ASN A 64 43.35 5.13 23.51
CA ASN A 64 44.34 4.10 23.83
C ASN A 64 45.65 4.71 24.36
N ASN A 65 46.15 5.78 23.73
CA ASN A 65 47.34 6.50 24.22
C ASN A 65 47.10 7.11 25.60
N THR A 66 45.89 7.62 25.87
CA THR A 66 45.51 8.11 27.20
C THR A 66 45.56 7.00 28.24
N GLY A 67 44.98 5.83 27.93
CA GLY A 67 45.04 4.64 28.78
C GLY A 67 46.48 4.19 29.05
N PHE A 68 47.33 4.23 28.03
CA PHE A 68 48.75 3.90 28.15
C PHE A 68 49.51 4.86 29.09
N VAL A 69 49.24 6.17 29.03
CA VAL A 69 49.87 7.13 29.96
C VAL A 69 49.42 6.90 31.40
N TYR A 70 48.15 6.57 31.64
CA TYR A 70 47.68 6.18 32.98
C TYR A 70 48.32 4.88 33.46
N TRP A 71 48.46 3.89 32.59
CA TRP A 71 49.14 2.63 32.92
C TRP A 71 50.60 2.87 33.33
N MET A 72 51.32 3.73 32.61
CA MET A 72 52.69 4.13 32.94
C MET A 72 52.80 4.84 34.30
N GLN A 73 51.76 5.55 34.72
CA GLN A 73 51.66 6.18 36.04
C GLN A 73 51.13 5.21 37.12
N THR A 74 50.99 3.92 36.81
CA THR A 74 50.42 2.89 37.70
C THR A 74 48.96 3.12 38.10
N GLU A 75 48.27 4.03 37.42
CA GLU A 75 46.84 4.30 37.58
C GLU A 75 46.01 3.30 36.76
N PHE A 76 46.02 2.03 37.19
CA PHE A 76 45.44 0.93 36.41
C PHE A 76 43.91 1.05 36.22
N ASP A 77 43.19 1.62 37.18
CA ASP A 77 41.74 1.87 37.04
C ASP A 77 41.43 2.88 35.93
N SER A 78 42.16 4.00 35.91
CA SER A 78 42.05 4.99 34.84
C SER A 78 42.43 4.36 33.50
N ALA A 79 43.54 3.62 33.44
CA ALA A 79 43.97 2.93 32.23
C ALA A 79 42.92 1.96 31.68
N LEU A 80 42.31 1.15 32.55
CA LEU A 80 41.24 0.21 32.20
C LEU A 80 40.05 0.93 31.56
N ILE A 81 39.62 2.06 32.12
CA ILE A 81 38.50 2.84 31.60
C ILE A 81 38.80 3.30 30.17
N TYR A 82 39.97 3.90 29.94
CA TYR A 82 40.33 4.43 28.62
C TYR A 82 40.61 3.33 27.59
N PHE A 83 41.19 2.20 27.98
CA PHE A 83 41.35 1.06 27.09
C PHE A 83 40.01 0.44 26.71
N ASN A 84 39.05 0.32 27.62
CA ASN A 84 37.70 -0.16 27.28
C ASN A 84 36.96 0.81 26.35
N LYS A 85 37.06 2.12 26.57
CA LYS A 85 36.52 3.13 25.62
C LYS A 85 37.14 2.99 24.23
N ALA A 86 38.47 2.82 24.15
CA ALA A 86 39.15 2.58 22.88
C ALA A 86 38.70 1.26 22.23
N LEU A 87 38.50 0.21 23.02
CA LEU A 87 38.05 -1.11 22.56
C LEU A 87 36.65 -1.03 21.95
N GLU A 88 35.72 -0.35 22.61
CA GLU A 88 34.34 -0.21 22.14
C GLU A 88 34.29 0.43 20.74
N ILE A 89 35.09 1.47 20.53
CA ILE A 89 35.18 2.16 19.23
C ILE A 89 35.85 1.27 18.20
N ARG A 90 37.00 0.66 18.55
CA ARG A 90 37.79 -0.18 17.65
C ARG A 90 37.07 -1.47 17.24
N SER A 91 36.21 -2.03 18.10
CA SER A 91 35.40 -3.22 17.80
C SER A 91 34.42 -3.03 16.64
N LYS A 92 34.06 -1.78 16.34
CA LYS A 92 33.14 -1.40 15.25
C LYS A 92 33.89 -1.05 13.95
N LEU A 93 35.22 -1.10 13.95
CA LEU A 93 36.07 -0.68 12.84
C LEU A 93 36.69 -1.88 12.12
N PRO A 94 36.93 -1.80 10.80
CA PRO A 94 37.56 -2.86 10.03
C PRO A 94 39.08 -3.02 10.28
N ASN A 95 39.72 -2.08 10.99
CA ASN A 95 41.14 -2.19 11.34
C ASN A 95 41.33 -2.98 12.64
N THR A 96 41.70 -4.25 12.48
CA THR A 96 41.88 -5.21 13.57
C THR A 96 43.22 -5.11 14.29
N ASP A 97 44.24 -4.43 13.74
CA ASP A 97 45.53 -4.24 14.45
C ASP A 97 45.38 -3.37 15.69
N HIS A 98 44.71 -2.23 15.54
CA HIS A 98 44.42 -1.33 16.64
C HIS A 98 43.53 -2.01 17.69
N HIS A 99 42.57 -2.84 17.26
CA HIS A 99 41.76 -3.65 18.14
C HIS A 99 42.62 -4.64 18.94
N ALA A 100 43.47 -5.40 18.26
CA ALA A 100 44.37 -6.36 18.88
C ALA A 100 45.35 -5.70 19.87
N THR A 101 45.88 -4.53 19.54
CA THR A 101 46.74 -3.75 20.44
C THR A 101 46.01 -3.34 21.73
N THR A 102 44.75 -2.90 21.64
CA THR A 102 43.96 -2.56 22.83
C THR A 102 43.68 -3.79 23.69
N LEU A 103 43.38 -4.93 23.08
CA LEU A 103 43.20 -6.20 23.80
C LEU A 103 44.49 -6.59 24.54
N ASN A 104 45.65 -6.47 23.89
CA ASN A 104 46.93 -6.72 24.56
C ASN A 104 47.14 -5.79 25.76
N ASN A 105 46.85 -4.49 25.61
CA ASN A 105 46.97 -3.54 26.72
C ASN A 105 46.03 -3.86 27.89
N LEU A 106 44.80 -4.32 27.62
CA LEU A 106 43.89 -4.82 28.64
C LEU A 106 44.45 -6.06 29.35
N GLY A 107 45.06 -6.99 28.59
CA GLY A 107 45.78 -8.13 29.14
C GLY A 107 46.85 -7.71 30.16
N THR A 108 47.60 -6.64 29.85
CA THR A 108 48.62 -6.08 30.75
C THR A 108 48.04 -5.46 32.02
N ILE A 109 46.84 -4.86 31.95
CA ILE A 109 46.15 -4.39 33.16
C ILE A 109 45.80 -5.56 34.09
N TYR A 110 45.22 -6.62 33.53
CA TYR A 110 44.88 -7.81 34.32
C TYR A 110 46.11 -8.55 34.85
N PHE A 111 47.20 -8.57 34.08
CA PHE A 111 48.50 -9.08 34.53
C PHE A 111 49.03 -8.31 35.74
N ASN A 112 49.02 -6.97 35.69
CA ASN A 112 49.47 -6.12 36.81
C ASN A 112 48.60 -6.24 38.07
N TRP A 113 47.38 -6.75 37.95
CA TRP A 113 46.51 -7.10 39.08
C TRP A 113 46.64 -8.55 39.53
N ALA A 114 47.58 -9.32 38.95
CA ALA A 114 47.74 -10.76 39.18
C ALA A 114 46.48 -11.58 38.88
N ILE A 115 45.62 -11.09 37.97
CA ILE A 115 44.43 -11.82 37.46
C ILE A 115 44.85 -12.53 36.17
N TYR A 116 45.67 -13.57 36.32
CA TYR A 116 46.36 -14.23 35.22
C TYR A 116 45.42 -14.89 34.19
N ASP A 117 44.33 -15.53 34.62
CA ASP A 117 43.37 -16.16 33.71
C ASP A 117 42.77 -15.16 32.70
N LYS A 118 42.37 -13.98 33.21
CA LYS A 118 41.79 -12.92 32.38
C LYS A 118 42.85 -12.25 31.52
N SER A 119 44.07 -12.12 32.03
CA SER A 119 45.22 -11.65 31.26
C SER A 119 45.48 -12.55 30.03
N LEU A 120 45.55 -13.87 30.25
CA LEU A 120 45.68 -14.87 29.18
C LEU A 120 44.53 -14.79 28.17
N GLU A 121 43.28 -14.64 28.63
CA GLU A 121 42.13 -14.50 27.74
C GLU A 121 42.31 -13.32 26.76
N TYR A 122 42.69 -12.15 27.26
CA TYR A 122 42.92 -10.97 26.42
C TYR A 122 44.14 -11.09 25.52
N TYR A 123 45.26 -11.65 26.02
CA TYR A 123 46.44 -11.87 25.19
C TYR A 123 46.18 -12.89 24.08
N MET A 124 45.43 -13.97 24.34
CA MET A 124 45.03 -14.96 23.33
C MET A 124 44.09 -14.36 22.28
N LYS A 125 43.12 -13.54 22.69
CA LYS A 125 42.26 -12.78 21.76
C LYS A 125 43.09 -11.84 20.87
N SER A 126 44.07 -11.14 21.46
CA SER A 126 45.00 -10.31 20.71
C SER A 126 45.82 -11.12 19.71
N LEU A 127 46.43 -12.22 20.15
CA LEU A 127 47.23 -13.12 19.32
C LEU A 127 46.44 -13.65 18.11
N SER A 128 45.19 -14.08 18.33
CA SER A 128 44.32 -14.56 17.26
C SER A 128 44.12 -13.51 16.16
N LEU A 129 43.83 -12.26 16.55
CA LEU A 129 43.65 -11.16 15.59
C LEU A 129 44.97 -10.79 14.89
N GLN A 130 46.08 -10.75 15.62
CA GLN A 130 47.39 -10.44 15.05
C GLN A 130 47.84 -11.48 14.02
N ARG A 131 47.52 -12.77 14.26
CA ARG A 131 47.74 -13.85 13.27
C ARG A 131 46.87 -13.69 12.03
N GLU A 132 45.59 -13.31 12.20
CA GLU A 132 44.68 -13.09 11.08
C GLU A 132 45.18 -12.01 10.12
N ILE A 133 45.73 -10.92 10.66
CA ILE A 133 46.31 -9.83 9.85
C ILE A 133 47.79 -10.00 9.52
N LYS A 134 48.41 -11.10 9.95
CA LYS A 134 49.84 -11.41 9.72
C LYS A 134 50.78 -10.28 10.17
N ASN A 135 50.53 -9.74 11.37
CA ASN A 135 51.39 -8.72 11.96
C ASN A 135 52.40 -9.35 12.92
N ASP A 136 53.61 -9.62 12.43
CA ASP A 136 54.67 -10.28 13.20
C ASP A 136 55.05 -9.55 14.50
N TYR A 137 55.03 -8.21 14.49
CA TYR A 137 55.26 -7.41 15.71
C TYR A 137 54.22 -7.73 16.78
N GLY A 138 52.94 -7.72 16.41
CA GLY A 138 51.84 -7.97 17.32
C GLY A 138 51.81 -9.41 17.82
N ILE A 139 52.07 -10.38 16.93
CA ILE A 139 52.18 -11.80 17.26
C ILE A 139 53.28 -12.02 18.30
N ALA A 140 54.48 -11.46 18.07
CA ALA A 140 55.60 -11.59 18.99
C ALA A 140 55.29 -11.00 20.37
N ILE A 141 54.72 -9.79 20.43
CA ILE A 141 54.36 -9.17 21.71
C ILE A 141 53.31 -10.00 22.45
N SER A 142 52.26 -10.48 21.79
CA SER A 142 51.23 -11.29 22.44
C SER A 142 51.76 -12.63 22.94
N LEU A 143 52.55 -13.35 22.14
CA LEU A 143 53.20 -14.60 22.56
C LEU A 143 54.15 -14.39 23.74
N THR A 144 54.95 -13.32 23.72
CA THR A 144 55.86 -12.99 24.82
C THR A 144 55.10 -12.67 26.10
N ASN A 145 54.00 -11.93 26.01
CA ASN A 145 53.19 -11.63 27.18
C ASN A 145 52.47 -12.88 27.73
N ILE A 146 52.03 -13.79 26.87
CA ILE A 146 51.50 -15.11 27.29
C ILE A 146 52.59 -15.91 28.02
N GLY A 147 53.79 -15.98 27.44
CA GLY A 147 54.94 -16.62 28.08
C GLY A 147 55.27 -16.01 29.45
N LEU A 148 55.14 -14.69 29.58
CA LEU A 148 55.31 -14.00 30.86
C LEU A 148 54.28 -14.45 31.91
N VAL A 149 53.01 -14.63 31.53
CA VAL A 149 51.99 -15.16 32.46
C VAL A 149 52.34 -16.57 32.93
N TYR A 150 52.76 -17.45 32.01
CA TYR A 150 53.16 -18.81 32.38
C TYR A 150 54.40 -18.80 33.28
N ASN A 151 55.37 -17.93 33.02
CA ASN A 151 56.56 -17.81 33.86
C ASN A 151 56.22 -17.33 35.29
N GLU A 152 55.36 -16.31 35.43
CA GLU A 152 54.91 -15.82 36.74
C GLU A 152 54.07 -16.84 37.52
N THR A 153 53.42 -17.76 36.82
CA THR A 153 52.62 -18.83 37.44
C THR A 153 53.42 -20.11 37.66
N GLY A 154 54.74 -20.09 37.44
CA GLY A 154 55.67 -21.21 37.68
C GLY A 154 55.67 -22.30 36.60
N GLN A 155 55.00 -22.06 35.47
CA GLN A 155 54.93 -22.96 34.31
C GLN A 155 56.04 -22.59 33.32
N HIS A 156 57.29 -22.85 33.70
CA HIS A 156 58.47 -22.38 32.99
C HIS A 156 58.66 -23.04 31.61
N GLU A 157 58.35 -24.33 31.49
CA GLU A 157 58.42 -25.05 30.22
C GLU A 157 57.43 -24.50 29.18
N GLU A 158 56.18 -24.23 29.59
CA GLU A 158 55.18 -23.58 28.75
C GLU A 158 55.62 -22.17 28.35
N ALA A 159 56.17 -21.40 29.30
CA ALA A 159 56.73 -20.07 29.02
C ALA A 159 57.81 -20.14 27.93
N ILE A 160 58.74 -21.09 28.03
CA ILE A 160 59.80 -21.31 27.03
C ILE A 160 59.20 -21.64 25.66
N GLN A 161 58.14 -22.46 25.59
CA GLN A 161 57.48 -22.78 24.32
C GLN A 161 56.94 -21.51 23.66
N TYR A 162 56.19 -20.68 24.40
CA TYR A 162 55.64 -19.44 23.87
C TYR A 162 56.72 -18.43 23.48
N TYR A 163 57.80 -18.30 24.26
CA TYR A 163 58.91 -17.43 23.90
C TYR A 163 59.67 -17.92 22.66
N LYS A 164 59.89 -19.22 22.52
CA LYS A 164 60.52 -19.80 21.30
C LYS A 164 59.63 -19.61 20.07
N GLU A 165 58.32 -19.74 20.23
CA GLU A 165 57.36 -19.43 19.16
C GLU A 165 57.37 -17.93 18.80
N SER A 166 57.51 -17.05 19.80
CA SER A 166 57.58 -15.61 19.60
C SER A 166 58.83 -15.15 18.84
N LEU A 167 59.95 -15.86 18.98
CA LEU A 167 61.25 -15.42 18.49
C LEU A 167 61.32 -15.17 16.97
N PRO A 168 60.89 -16.09 16.07
CA PRO A 168 60.89 -15.83 14.63
C PRO A 168 60.07 -14.59 14.27
N HIS A 169 58.87 -14.45 14.83
CA HIS A 169 58.02 -13.26 14.61
C HIS A 169 58.69 -11.97 15.12
N ALA A 170 59.38 -12.04 16.26
CA ALA A 170 60.13 -10.88 16.77
C ALA A 170 61.24 -10.45 15.79
N VAL A 171 61.94 -11.41 15.18
CA VAL A 171 62.98 -11.13 14.17
C VAL A 171 62.35 -10.56 12.89
N ASP A 172 61.25 -11.15 12.42
CA ASP A 172 60.54 -10.73 11.21
C ASP A 172 59.88 -9.35 11.36
N SER A 173 59.52 -8.96 12.59
CA SER A 173 59.01 -7.61 12.90
C SER A 173 60.03 -6.50 12.65
N LYS A 174 61.32 -6.84 12.54
CA LYS A 174 62.47 -5.92 12.41
C LYS A 174 62.64 -4.93 13.56
N ASP A 175 61.94 -5.14 14.69
CA ASP A 175 62.13 -4.37 15.91
C ASP A 175 63.06 -5.11 16.88
N THR A 176 64.30 -4.64 16.94
CA THR A 176 65.35 -5.21 17.79
C THR A 176 64.98 -5.18 19.28
N ASN A 177 64.10 -4.28 19.73
CA ASN A 177 63.66 -4.22 21.12
C ASN A 177 62.75 -5.39 21.47
N VAL A 178 61.90 -5.83 20.53
CA VAL A 178 61.04 -6.99 20.71
C VAL A 178 61.89 -8.25 20.84
N VAL A 179 62.91 -8.40 19.98
CA VAL A 179 63.86 -9.51 20.08
C VAL A 179 64.57 -9.51 21.44
N GLY A 180 65.02 -8.34 21.93
CA GLY A 180 65.58 -8.22 23.28
C GLY A 180 64.58 -8.63 24.37
N TYR A 181 63.29 -8.32 24.21
CA TYR A 181 62.25 -8.68 25.17
C TYR A 181 61.99 -10.20 25.20
N VAL A 182 61.97 -10.88 24.05
CA VAL A 182 61.91 -12.35 23.99
C VAL A 182 63.16 -12.97 24.63
N TYR A 183 64.34 -12.44 24.26
CA TYR A 183 65.62 -12.49 24.99
C TYR A 183 65.46 -12.64 26.50
N GLN A 184 64.95 -11.56 27.08
CA GLN A 184 64.81 -11.41 28.51
C GLN A 184 63.86 -12.46 29.10
N GLY A 185 62.73 -12.71 28.45
CA GLY A 185 61.75 -13.72 28.89
C GLY A 185 62.35 -15.13 28.95
N LEU A 186 63.09 -15.52 27.91
CA LEU A 186 63.82 -16.80 27.89
C LEU A 186 64.87 -16.87 29.01
N GLY A 187 65.62 -15.79 29.23
CA GLY A 187 66.58 -15.71 30.32
C GLY A 187 65.96 -16.04 31.67
N TYR A 188 64.81 -15.42 31.99
CA TYR A 188 64.07 -15.68 33.23
C TYR A 188 63.48 -17.09 33.29
N ALA A 189 62.90 -17.60 32.19
CA ALA A 189 62.27 -18.92 32.20
C ALA A 189 63.26 -20.07 32.30
N PHE A 190 64.51 -19.87 31.88
CA PHE A 190 65.57 -20.87 32.04
C PHE A 190 66.29 -20.83 33.39
N GLU A 191 66.03 -19.85 34.27
CA GLU A 191 66.81 -19.67 35.52
C GLU A 191 66.89 -20.95 36.37
N ASP A 192 65.76 -21.64 36.54
CA ASP A 192 65.65 -22.84 37.37
C ASP A 192 65.75 -24.15 36.55
N ILE A 193 65.84 -24.07 35.22
CA ILE A 193 65.90 -25.23 34.30
C ILE A 193 67.34 -25.48 33.82
N ASP A 194 67.99 -24.46 33.26
CA ASP A 194 69.33 -24.56 32.70
C ASP A 194 70.09 -23.24 32.81
N VAL A 195 71.10 -23.25 33.67
CA VAL A 195 71.94 -22.09 34.00
C VAL A 195 72.65 -21.55 32.77
N ASP A 196 73.19 -22.42 31.91
CA ASP A 196 73.93 -22.00 30.71
C ASP A 196 73.02 -21.29 29.71
N SER A 197 71.82 -21.84 29.47
CA SER A 197 70.80 -21.19 28.63
C SER A 197 70.34 -19.86 29.21
N SER A 198 70.10 -19.76 30.52
CA SER A 198 69.69 -18.50 31.16
C SER A 198 70.74 -17.40 30.94
N ILE A 199 72.02 -17.70 31.22
CA ILE A 199 73.15 -16.77 30.97
C ILE A 199 73.22 -16.38 29.51
N TYR A 200 73.09 -17.35 28.61
CA TYR A 200 73.14 -17.13 27.17
C TYR A 200 72.06 -16.15 26.71
N TYR A 201 70.80 -16.37 27.12
CA TYR A 201 69.69 -15.51 26.73
C TYR A 201 69.73 -14.13 27.37
N PHE A 202 70.15 -14.00 28.63
CA PHE A 202 70.35 -12.68 29.23
C PHE A 202 71.44 -11.86 28.50
N LYS A 203 72.56 -12.49 28.11
CA LYS A 203 73.60 -11.81 27.32
C LYS A 203 73.11 -11.39 25.94
N LEU A 204 72.31 -12.24 25.28
CA LEU A 204 71.68 -11.88 24.01
C LEU A 204 70.70 -10.71 24.16
N SER A 205 69.86 -10.72 25.21
CA SER A 205 68.95 -9.62 25.55
C SER A 205 69.70 -8.29 25.68
N LEU A 206 70.77 -8.28 26.50
CA LEU A 206 71.61 -7.09 26.70
C LEU A 206 72.21 -6.58 25.38
N ALA A 207 72.80 -7.48 24.58
CA ALA A 207 73.38 -7.12 23.29
C ALA A 207 72.35 -6.53 22.31
N LYS A 208 71.12 -7.07 22.30
CA LYS A 208 70.03 -6.53 21.47
C LYS A 208 69.61 -5.14 21.92
N TYR A 209 69.39 -4.92 23.21
CA TYR A 209 69.04 -3.59 23.71
C TYR A 209 70.16 -2.54 23.54
N GLN A 210 71.43 -2.95 23.66
CA GLN A 210 72.57 -2.08 23.36
C GLN A 210 72.59 -1.71 21.87
N SER A 211 72.41 -2.67 20.97
CA SER A 211 72.34 -2.40 19.52
C SER A 211 71.15 -1.50 19.14
N ALA A 212 70.05 -1.58 19.88
CA ALA A 212 68.87 -0.74 19.70
C ALA A 212 69.01 0.65 20.35
N SER A 213 70.07 0.89 21.14
CA SER A 213 70.25 2.12 21.93
C SER A 213 69.01 2.42 22.78
N TYR A 214 68.49 1.40 23.48
CA TYR A 214 67.29 1.49 24.31
C TYR A 214 67.62 1.33 25.80
N PRO A 215 67.96 2.43 26.52
CA PRO A 215 68.41 2.37 27.91
C PRO A 215 67.47 1.64 28.88
N PRO A 216 66.13 1.76 28.80
CA PRO A 216 65.24 1.00 29.70
C PRO A 216 65.42 -0.51 29.55
N GLY A 217 65.59 -1.02 28.33
CA GLY A 217 65.84 -2.44 28.09
C GLY A 217 67.23 -2.88 28.56
N ILE A 218 68.26 -2.04 28.34
CA ILE A 218 69.62 -2.29 28.85
C ILE A 218 69.60 -2.42 30.38
N ILE A 219 68.93 -1.50 31.07
CA ILE A 219 68.78 -1.54 32.54
C ILE A 219 68.08 -2.82 32.99
N LEU A 220 67.00 -3.24 32.31
CA LEU A 220 66.29 -4.48 32.64
C LEU A 220 67.16 -5.71 32.44
N ALA A 221 67.95 -5.76 31.36
CA ALA A 221 68.87 -6.86 31.09
C ALA A 221 70.01 -6.90 32.12
N LEU A 222 70.64 -5.76 32.43
CA LEU A 222 71.68 -5.67 33.45
C LEU A 222 71.17 -6.08 34.83
N ARG A 223 69.94 -5.69 35.19
CA ARG A 223 69.30 -6.14 36.42
C ARG A 223 69.12 -7.65 36.43
N GLY A 224 68.53 -8.24 35.38
CA GLY A 224 68.33 -9.68 35.29
C GLY A 224 69.65 -10.46 35.40
N ILE A 225 70.70 -10.00 34.73
CA ILE A 225 72.06 -10.58 34.87
C ILE A 225 72.57 -10.42 36.30
N GLY A 226 72.46 -9.23 36.89
CA GLY A 226 72.89 -8.95 38.26
C GLY A 226 72.22 -9.85 39.28
N ASP A 227 70.88 -9.93 39.23
CA ASP A 227 70.05 -10.77 40.09
C ASP A 227 70.41 -12.26 39.91
N PHE A 228 70.59 -12.72 38.67
CA PHE A 228 70.92 -14.11 38.37
C PHE A 228 72.32 -14.52 38.86
N TYR A 229 73.35 -13.73 38.58
CA TYR A 229 74.71 -14.02 39.07
C TYR A 229 74.82 -13.89 40.60
N PHE A 230 74.00 -13.02 41.22
CA PHE A 230 73.89 -12.97 42.68
C PHE A 230 73.35 -14.29 43.25
N LYS A 231 72.30 -14.88 42.65
CA LYS A 231 71.80 -16.22 43.01
C LYS A 231 72.87 -17.31 42.88
N LEU A 232 73.69 -17.23 41.82
CA LEU A 232 74.84 -18.13 41.61
C LEU A 232 76.02 -17.87 42.57
N LYS A 233 75.94 -16.84 43.43
CA LYS A 233 76.98 -16.40 44.35
C LYS A 233 78.25 -15.87 43.68
N ASP A 234 78.16 -15.51 42.40
CA ASP A 234 79.23 -14.78 41.69
C ASP A 234 79.00 -13.27 41.89
N TYR A 235 79.46 -12.81 43.05
CA TYR A 235 79.29 -11.43 43.49
C TYR A 235 80.10 -10.41 42.66
N GLU A 236 81.16 -10.85 41.97
CA GLU A 236 81.95 -9.94 41.12
C GLU A 236 81.20 -9.61 39.83
N VAL A 237 80.63 -10.61 39.16
CA VAL A 237 79.81 -10.38 37.96
C VAL A 237 78.52 -9.64 38.34
N ALA A 238 77.86 -10.04 39.42
CA ALA A 238 76.66 -9.36 39.90
C ALA A 238 76.92 -7.86 40.19
N GLY A 239 77.98 -7.56 40.96
CA GLY A 239 78.36 -6.19 41.31
C GLY A 239 78.68 -5.33 40.09
N ARG A 240 79.40 -5.88 39.08
CA ARG A 240 79.69 -5.15 37.84
C ARG A 240 78.43 -4.77 37.07
N ASN A 241 77.45 -5.68 36.98
CA ASN A 241 76.20 -5.41 36.27
C ASN A 241 75.34 -4.37 37.01
N PHE A 242 75.27 -4.44 38.34
CA PHE A 242 74.56 -3.41 39.11
C PHE A 242 75.26 -2.05 39.07
N GLU A 243 76.59 -2.00 39.00
CA GLU A 243 77.33 -0.75 38.82
C GLU A 243 77.05 -0.15 37.43
N GLU A 244 77.10 -0.95 36.36
CA GLU A 244 76.74 -0.48 35.02
C GLU A 244 75.29 0.01 34.96
N MET A 245 74.37 -0.72 35.60
CA MET A 245 72.96 -0.35 35.76
C MET A 245 72.81 0.99 36.48
N TYR A 246 73.55 1.21 37.58
CA TYR A 246 73.55 2.45 38.36
C TYR A 246 74.03 3.63 37.51
N GLN A 247 75.18 3.50 36.85
CA GLN A 247 75.75 4.56 36.01
C GLN A 247 74.81 4.96 34.86
N LEU A 248 74.15 3.98 34.24
CA LEU A 248 73.17 4.23 33.20
C LEU A 248 71.89 4.88 33.75
N ALA A 249 71.39 4.42 34.89
CA ALA A 249 70.20 4.99 35.52
C ALA A 249 70.40 6.46 35.94
N VAL A 250 71.59 6.80 36.47
CA VAL A 250 71.97 8.18 36.81
C VAL A 250 72.03 9.05 35.54
N ARG A 251 72.68 8.56 34.47
CA ARG A 251 72.78 9.26 33.18
C ARG A 251 71.40 9.57 32.60
N GLU A 252 70.50 8.59 32.62
CA GLU A 252 69.14 8.69 32.07
C GLU A 252 68.13 9.34 33.03
N ARG A 253 68.59 9.72 34.23
CA ARG A 253 67.80 10.32 35.32
C ARG A 253 66.57 9.48 35.68
N ILE A 254 66.76 8.17 35.80
CA ILE A 254 65.71 7.21 36.16
C ILE A 254 65.87 6.83 37.63
N GLN A 255 65.37 7.69 38.52
CA GLN A 255 65.57 7.60 39.98
C GLN A 255 65.16 6.25 40.57
N LEU A 256 64.08 5.63 40.08
CA LEU A 256 63.66 4.31 40.55
C LEU A 256 64.73 3.24 40.27
N ARG A 257 65.28 3.25 39.05
CA ARG A 257 66.30 2.26 38.63
C ARG A 257 67.65 2.54 39.30
N GLU A 258 67.96 3.81 39.55
CA GLU A 258 69.10 4.22 40.38
C GLU A 258 69.01 3.60 41.78
N ALA A 259 67.87 3.74 42.43
CA ALA A 259 67.65 3.19 43.77
C ALA A 259 67.67 1.65 43.81
N GLU A 260 67.11 0.99 42.78
CA GLU A 260 67.18 -0.48 42.64
C GLU A 260 68.61 -0.97 42.42
N ALA A 261 69.41 -0.28 41.59
CA ALA A 261 70.80 -0.63 41.36
C ALA A 261 71.65 -0.49 42.64
N LEU A 262 71.43 0.60 43.39
CA LEU A 262 72.05 0.81 44.70
C LEU A 262 71.64 -0.27 45.72
N LYS A 263 70.38 -0.72 45.67
CA LYS A 263 69.89 -1.84 46.49
C LYS A 263 70.65 -3.13 46.16
N GLY A 264 70.78 -3.46 44.87
CA GLY A 264 71.53 -4.63 44.39
C GLY A 264 73.03 -4.56 44.73
N LEU A 265 73.67 -3.40 44.59
CA LEU A 265 75.04 -3.18 45.07
C LEU A 265 75.14 -3.40 46.59
N GLY A 266 74.18 -2.89 47.35
CA GLY A 266 74.06 -3.13 48.79
C GLY A 266 74.01 -4.62 49.15
N GLU A 267 73.18 -5.40 48.44
CA GLU A 267 73.07 -6.85 48.59
C GLU A 267 74.39 -7.56 48.29
N VAL A 268 75.02 -7.22 47.16
CA VAL A 268 76.32 -7.79 46.74
C VAL A 268 77.39 -7.54 47.80
N PHE A 269 77.54 -6.29 48.25
CA PHE A 269 78.55 -5.95 49.26
C PHE A 269 78.25 -6.58 50.62
N LEU A 270 76.98 -6.73 50.99
CA LEU A 270 76.58 -7.42 52.22
C LEU A 270 76.95 -8.91 52.17
N ALA A 271 76.70 -9.57 51.03
CA ALA A 271 77.07 -10.96 50.80
C ALA A 271 78.59 -11.18 50.82
N GLN A 272 79.38 -10.21 50.33
CA GLN A 272 80.84 -10.18 50.43
C GLN A 272 81.36 -9.80 51.83
N ASN A 273 80.46 -9.61 52.82
CA ASN A 273 80.77 -9.19 54.18
C ASN A 273 81.44 -7.80 54.29
N LEU A 274 81.24 -6.94 53.27
CA LEU A 274 81.71 -5.54 53.23
C LEU A 274 80.62 -4.61 53.79
N VAL A 275 80.30 -4.81 55.07
CA VAL A 275 79.12 -4.25 55.75
C VAL A 275 79.02 -2.72 55.67
N ASN A 276 80.15 -2.00 55.83
CA ASN A 276 80.15 -0.53 55.76
C ASN A 276 79.84 0.01 54.36
N LYS A 277 80.32 -0.67 53.31
CA LYS A 277 80.00 -0.29 51.92
C LYS A 277 78.53 -0.56 51.63
N ALA A 278 78.05 -1.75 52.01
CA ALA A 278 76.64 -2.13 51.86
C ALA A 278 75.70 -1.10 52.53
N LYS A 279 76.04 -0.67 53.75
CA LYS A 279 75.28 0.35 54.48
C LYS A 279 75.16 1.67 53.71
N SER A 280 76.26 2.17 53.15
CA SER A 280 76.27 3.43 52.39
C SER A 280 75.35 3.38 51.17
N TYR A 281 75.44 2.31 50.37
CA TYR A 281 74.59 2.13 49.18
C TYR A 281 73.11 2.01 49.54
N LEU A 282 72.79 1.29 50.63
CA LEU A 282 71.42 1.12 51.09
C LEU A 282 70.82 2.39 51.69
N GLU A 283 71.62 3.24 52.34
CA GLU A 283 71.16 4.55 52.83
C GLU A 283 70.77 5.48 51.67
N GLU A 284 71.56 5.47 50.60
CA GLU A 284 71.25 6.22 49.38
C GLU A 284 69.99 5.67 48.69
N SER A 285 69.91 4.34 48.53
CA SER A 285 68.72 3.66 48.01
C SER A 285 67.46 4.00 48.82
N GLN A 286 67.55 3.98 50.16
CA GLN A 286 66.44 4.35 51.04
C GLN A 286 66.01 5.80 50.86
N SER A 287 66.95 6.74 50.74
CA SER A 287 66.68 8.16 50.54
C SER A 287 65.90 8.40 49.24
N ILE A 288 66.34 7.76 48.15
CA ILE A 288 65.65 7.84 46.87
C ILE A 288 64.28 7.16 46.95
N GLY A 289 64.20 5.96 47.55
CA GLY A 289 62.94 5.23 47.74
C GLY A 289 61.91 6.01 48.56
N ALA A 290 62.34 6.72 49.61
CA ALA A 290 61.48 7.57 50.43
C ALA A 290 60.95 8.78 49.65
N ARG A 291 61.80 9.42 48.84
CA ARG A 291 61.38 10.52 47.95
C ARG A 291 60.38 10.07 46.88
N LEU A 292 60.53 8.84 46.39
CA LEU A 292 59.61 8.24 45.41
C LEU A 292 58.33 7.67 46.05
N GLY A 293 58.28 7.52 47.38
CA GLY A 293 57.19 6.82 48.06
C GLY A 293 57.11 5.33 47.71
N ASN A 294 58.19 4.71 47.24
CA ASN A 294 58.18 3.31 46.83
C ASN A 294 58.30 2.39 48.06
N LYS A 295 57.15 1.92 48.54
CA LYS A 295 57.06 1.05 49.73
C LYS A 295 57.77 -0.30 49.57
N VAL A 296 57.74 -0.88 48.37
CA VAL A 296 58.39 -2.18 48.08
C VAL A 296 59.90 -2.07 48.26
N LEU A 297 60.49 -1.05 47.64
CA LEU A 297 61.92 -0.78 47.81
C LEU A 297 62.27 -0.48 49.27
N LEU A 298 61.45 0.33 49.96
CA LEU A 298 61.67 0.66 51.37
C LEU A 298 61.57 -0.57 52.29
N ARG A 299 60.69 -1.53 52.01
CA ARG A 299 60.60 -2.82 52.70
C ARG A 299 61.90 -3.61 52.54
N ASP A 300 62.36 -3.77 51.30
CA ASP A 300 63.53 -4.60 50.97
C ASP A 300 64.82 -3.99 51.55
N VAL A 301 65.00 -2.67 51.39
CA VAL A 301 66.14 -1.96 51.97
C VAL A 301 66.11 -2.05 53.51
N SER A 302 64.94 -2.01 54.13
CA SER A 302 64.82 -2.14 55.60
C SER A 302 65.21 -3.54 56.09
N GLU A 303 64.92 -4.59 55.32
CA GLU A 303 65.36 -5.96 55.62
C GLU A 303 66.89 -6.06 55.62
N LEU A 304 67.51 -5.63 54.52
CA LEU A 304 68.97 -5.66 54.36
C LEU A 304 69.69 -4.81 55.41
N LYS A 305 69.14 -3.65 55.76
CA LYS A 305 69.68 -2.81 56.82
C LYS A 305 69.55 -3.44 58.21
N SER A 306 68.47 -4.20 58.47
CA SER A 306 68.33 -4.95 59.72
C SER A 306 69.44 -5.99 59.86
N GLU A 307 69.72 -6.75 58.80
CA GLU A 307 70.82 -7.72 58.76
C GLU A 307 72.19 -7.04 58.96
N ILE A 308 72.42 -5.88 58.34
CA ILE A 308 73.62 -5.08 58.55
C ILE A 308 73.81 -4.71 60.02
N PHE A 309 72.78 -4.20 60.68
CA PHE A 309 72.87 -3.82 62.08
C PHE A 309 73.08 -5.03 63.00
N GLU A 310 72.48 -6.18 62.68
CA GLU A 310 72.73 -7.43 63.39
C GLU A 310 74.19 -7.87 63.27
N ARG A 311 74.78 -7.83 62.06
CA ARG A 311 76.21 -8.13 61.83
C ARG A 311 77.16 -7.16 62.53
N LEU A 312 76.74 -5.89 62.70
CA LEU A 312 77.49 -4.88 63.46
C LEU A 312 77.29 -4.99 64.99
N GLY A 313 76.38 -5.84 65.46
CA GLY A 313 76.06 -6.00 66.88
C GLY A 313 75.11 -4.94 67.45
N ASP A 314 74.56 -4.05 66.62
CA ASP A 314 73.60 -3.01 67.02
C ASP A 314 72.16 -3.56 66.99
N LYS A 315 71.78 -4.25 68.08
CA LYS A 315 70.48 -4.90 68.21
C LYS A 315 69.30 -3.91 68.21
N ASP A 316 69.50 -2.70 68.72
CA ASP A 316 68.44 -1.70 68.81
C ASP A 316 68.09 -1.16 67.42
N SER A 317 69.10 -0.78 66.63
CA SER A 317 68.90 -0.35 65.24
C SER A 317 68.38 -1.48 64.36
N ALA A 318 68.83 -2.72 64.58
CA ALA A 318 68.32 -3.89 63.86
C ALA A 318 66.82 -4.09 64.11
N LEU A 319 66.37 -4.01 65.37
CA LEU A 319 64.96 -4.14 65.75
C LEU A 319 64.10 -2.99 65.20
N ILE A 320 64.59 -1.74 65.26
CA ILE A 320 63.87 -0.58 64.70
C ILE A 320 63.66 -0.78 63.20
N THR A 321 64.71 -1.17 62.48
CA THR A 321 64.65 -1.34 61.03
C THR A 321 63.77 -2.54 60.65
N LEU A 322 63.80 -3.62 61.42
CA LEU A 322 62.89 -4.76 61.24
C LEU A 322 61.42 -4.36 61.43
N ARG A 323 61.10 -3.51 62.42
CA ARG A 323 59.74 -2.98 62.59
C ARG A 323 59.29 -2.13 61.39
N ILE A 324 60.20 -1.36 60.79
CA ILE A 324 59.92 -0.59 59.57
C ILE A 324 59.65 -1.53 58.39
N HIS A 325 60.46 -2.58 58.22
CA HIS A 325 60.22 -3.63 57.23
C HIS A 325 58.83 -4.25 57.40
N LEU A 326 58.48 -4.69 58.63
CA LEU A 326 57.18 -5.30 58.93
C LEU A 326 56.01 -4.33 58.66
N LYS A 327 56.18 -3.05 59.00
CA LYS A 327 55.18 -2.02 58.69
C LYS A 327 54.93 -1.92 57.18
N TYR A 328 55.99 -1.79 56.37
CA TYR A 328 55.83 -1.71 54.93
C TYR A 328 55.29 -3.03 54.34
N ALA A 329 55.72 -4.18 54.85
CA ALA A 329 55.18 -5.48 54.42
C ALA A 329 53.67 -5.60 54.67
N GLN A 330 53.19 -5.17 55.84
CA GLN A 330 51.75 -5.12 56.16
C GLN A 330 51.00 -4.13 55.26
N GLU A 331 51.54 -2.94 55.04
CA GLU A 331 50.91 -1.94 54.14
C GLU A 331 50.82 -2.46 52.70
N ILE A 332 51.88 -3.07 52.18
CA ILE A 332 51.92 -3.66 50.83
C ILE A 332 50.89 -4.78 50.72
N GLN A 333 50.83 -5.68 51.71
CA GLN A 333 49.85 -6.78 51.72
C GLN A 333 48.41 -6.25 51.78
N GLY A 334 48.16 -5.20 52.57
CA GLY A 334 46.87 -4.52 52.62
C GLY A 334 46.49 -3.87 51.28
N GLU A 335 47.44 -3.20 50.62
CA GLU A 335 47.26 -2.62 49.29
C GLU A 335 47.05 -3.67 48.20
N GLU A 336 47.76 -4.80 48.26
CA GLU A 336 47.59 -5.90 47.31
C GLU A 336 46.22 -6.57 47.49
N MET A 337 45.81 -6.84 48.73
CA MET A 337 44.48 -7.37 49.03
C MET A 337 43.39 -6.38 48.58
N SER A 338 43.58 -5.08 48.81
CA SER A 338 42.69 -4.03 48.33
C SER A 338 42.62 -4.00 46.80
N ARG A 339 43.76 -4.07 46.10
CA ARG A 339 43.83 -4.17 44.63
C ARG A 339 43.12 -5.40 44.11
N ARG A 340 43.29 -6.57 44.75
CA ARG A 340 42.56 -7.80 44.40
C ARG A 340 41.06 -7.63 44.62
N LEU A 341 40.62 -7.04 45.73
CA LEU A 341 39.22 -6.73 46.02
C LEU A 341 38.61 -5.76 45.00
N ILE A 342 39.34 -4.69 44.63
CA ILE A 342 38.94 -3.74 43.58
C ILE A 342 38.87 -4.45 42.24
N GLY A 343 39.86 -5.27 41.89
CA GLY A 343 39.86 -6.09 40.68
C GLY A 343 38.65 -7.03 40.61
N LEU A 344 38.31 -7.71 41.72
CA LEU A 344 37.13 -8.56 41.83
C LEU A 344 35.83 -7.75 41.69
N LYS A 345 35.75 -6.60 42.37
CA LYS A 345 34.60 -5.70 42.31
C LYS A 345 34.39 -5.16 40.89
N ASN A 346 35.46 -4.74 40.23
CA ASN A 346 35.44 -4.25 38.86
C ASN A 346 35.07 -5.38 37.90
N LYS A 347 35.57 -6.61 38.09
CA LYS A 347 35.12 -7.79 37.32
C LYS A 347 33.62 -7.99 37.45
N PHE A 348 33.10 -8.01 38.67
CA PHE A 348 31.67 -8.19 38.92
C PHE A 348 30.81 -7.05 38.36
N GLN A 349 31.25 -5.80 38.54
CA GLN A 349 30.56 -4.63 37.97
C GLN A 349 30.56 -4.65 36.45
N PHE A 350 31.66 -5.08 35.84
CA PHE A 350 31.78 -5.19 34.38
C PHE A 350 30.89 -6.31 33.83
N GLU A 351 30.90 -7.50 34.43
CA GLU A 351 29.99 -8.60 34.06
C GLU A 351 28.52 -8.17 34.16
N LYS A 352 28.18 -7.43 35.22
CA LYS A 352 26.84 -6.85 35.38
C LYS A 352 26.53 -5.83 34.28
N PHE A 353 27.49 -4.98 33.93
CA PHE A 353 27.33 -3.99 32.86
C PHE A 353 27.14 -4.65 31.49
N GLU A 354 27.90 -5.69 31.17
CA GLU A 354 27.72 -6.45 29.92
C GLU A 354 26.34 -7.09 29.84
N LEU A 355 25.84 -7.65 30.95
CA LEU A 355 24.51 -8.23 31.02
C LEU A 355 23.41 -7.18 30.79
N ASP A 356 23.53 -6.01 31.43
CA ASP A 356 22.60 -4.90 31.24
C ASP A 356 22.63 -4.38 29.80
N LEU A 357 23.81 -4.30 29.19
CA LEU A 357 23.95 -3.90 27.79
C LEU A 357 23.27 -4.90 26.84
N GLN A 358 23.48 -6.20 27.04
CA GLN A 358 22.81 -7.25 26.27
C GLN A 358 21.29 -7.16 26.40
N LYS A 359 20.80 -6.91 27.62
CA LYS A 359 19.37 -6.70 27.88
C LYS A 359 18.83 -5.49 27.12
N GLN A 360 19.50 -4.35 27.16
CA GLN A 360 19.10 -3.17 26.40
C GLN A 360 19.12 -3.40 24.88
N MET A 361 20.11 -4.13 24.36
CA MET A 361 20.14 -4.49 22.94
C MET A 361 18.95 -5.37 22.55
N TYR A 362 18.59 -6.32 23.40
CA TYR A 362 17.41 -7.18 23.20
C TYR A 362 16.11 -6.37 23.24
N GLU A 363 15.97 -5.45 24.19
CA GLU A 363 14.81 -4.54 24.29
C GLU A 363 14.70 -3.64 23.05
N ASN A 364 15.80 -3.02 22.62
CA ASN A 364 15.84 -2.20 21.40
C ASN A 364 15.50 -3.00 20.14
N ARG A 365 16.00 -4.24 20.02
CA ARG A 365 15.67 -5.13 18.90
C ARG A 365 14.19 -5.46 18.89
N THR A 366 13.62 -5.76 20.06
CA THR A 366 12.20 -6.06 20.23
C THR A 366 11.34 -4.85 19.88
N GLN A 367 11.70 -3.65 20.38
CA GLN A 367 11.02 -2.40 20.04
C GLN A 367 11.05 -2.13 18.52
N ARG A 368 12.19 -2.30 17.86
CA ARG A 368 12.28 -2.15 16.39
C ARG A 368 11.33 -3.09 15.66
N ILE A 369 11.28 -4.37 16.06
CA ILE A 369 10.36 -5.35 15.46
C ILE A 369 8.90 -4.92 15.68
N THR A 370 8.56 -4.49 16.89
CA THR A 370 7.21 -3.99 17.20
C THR A 370 6.85 -2.76 16.36
N ILE A 371 7.75 -1.79 16.20
CA ILE A 371 7.54 -0.61 15.35
C ILE A 371 7.28 -1.04 13.90
N ILE A 372 8.09 -1.95 13.35
CA ILE A 372 7.90 -2.44 11.98
C ILE A 372 6.55 -3.17 11.84
N ALA A 373 6.20 -4.05 12.79
CA ALA A 373 4.94 -4.78 12.79
C ALA A 373 3.72 -3.85 12.87
N THR A 374 3.77 -2.82 13.72
CA THR A 374 2.70 -1.81 13.82
C THR A 374 2.57 -1.00 12.53
N ALA A 375 3.68 -0.61 11.89
CA ALA A 375 3.65 0.09 10.60
C ALA A 375 3.01 -0.76 9.50
N ILE A 376 3.36 -2.05 9.41
CA ILE A 376 2.75 -3.00 8.46
C ILE A 376 1.25 -3.12 8.72
N MET A 377 0.84 -3.27 9.97
CA MET A 377 -0.58 -3.36 10.34
C MET A 377 -1.36 -2.10 9.91
N LEU A 378 -0.77 -0.92 10.11
CA LEU A 378 -1.39 0.36 9.76
C LEU A 378 -1.57 0.52 8.24
N ILE A 379 -0.57 0.10 7.46
CA ILE A 379 -0.66 0.02 5.99
C ILE A 379 -1.80 -0.91 5.56
N LEU A 380 -1.91 -2.07 6.22
CA LEU A 380 -2.95 -3.07 5.92
C LEU A 380 -4.35 -2.53 6.20
N VAL A 381 -4.54 -1.80 7.31
CA VAL A 381 -5.79 -1.12 7.64
C VAL A 381 -6.15 -0.06 6.58
N ILE A 382 -5.19 0.78 6.18
CA ILE A 382 -5.41 1.79 5.12
C ILE A 382 -5.84 1.12 3.81
N LEU A 383 -5.21 -0.01 3.46
CA LEU A 383 -5.51 -0.75 2.24
C LEU A 383 -6.93 -1.34 2.27
N VAL A 384 -7.37 -1.86 3.41
CA VAL A 384 -8.76 -2.31 3.64
C VAL A 384 -9.74 -1.15 3.50
N VAL A 385 -9.44 0.01 4.09
CA VAL A 385 -10.31 1.20 3.97
C VAL A 385 -10.45 1.66 2.52
N ILE A 386 -9.35 1.68 1.76
CA ILE A 386 -9.37 2.01 0.33
C ILE A 386 -10.22 1.00 -0.45
N LEU A 387 -10.09 -0.29 -0.14
CA LEU A 387 -10.87 -1.34 -0.78
C LEU A 387 -12.36 -1.21 -0.48
N LEU A 388 -12.73 -0.99 0.78
CA LEU A 388 -14.11 -0.74 1.21
C LEU A 388 -14.70 0.50 0.53
N TYR A 389 -13.93 1.59 0.45
CA TYR A 389 -14.35 2.80 -0.27
C TYR A 389 -14.63 2.52 -1.76
N ARG A 390 -13.74 1.77 -2.43
CA ARG A 390 -13.92 1.38 -3.84
C ARG A 390 -15.16 0.49 -4.04
N VAL A 391 -15.37 -0.49 -3.16
CA VAL A 391 -16.55 -1.37 -3.20
C VAL A 391 -17.81 -0.56 -3.00
N ASN A 392 -17.86 0.32 -2.00
CA ASN A 392 -19.03 1.13 -1.71
C ASN A 392 -19.34 2.11 -2.86
N LYS A 393 -18.31 2.66 -3.51
CA LYS A 393 -18.48 3.47 -4.73
C LYS A 393 -19.08 2.65 -5.88
N ARG A 394 -18.63 1.40 -6.09
CA ARG A 394 -19.22 0.49 -7.08
C ARG A 394 -20.68 0.18 -6.78
N ILE A 395 -21.01 -0.11 -5.52
CA ILE A 395 -22.39 -0.38 -5.09
C ILE A 395 -23.28 0.82 -5.39
N LYS A 396 -22.85 2.04 -5.03
CA LYS A 396 -23.63 3.26 -5.33
C LYS A 396 -23.88 3.45 -6.83
N ASN A 397 -22.87 3.23 -7.67
CA ASN A 397 -23.03 3.34 -9.13
C ASN A 397 -23.99 2.27 -9.67
N THR A 398 -23.89 1.04 -9.16
CA THR A 398 -24.76 -0.07 -9.56
C THR A 398 -26.20 0.20 -9.15
N ASN A 399 -26.44 0.70 -7.94
CA ASN A 399 -27.78 1.05 -7.46
C ASN A 399 -28.40 2.21 -8.27
N ARG A 400 -27.60 3.19 -8.69
CA ARG A 400 -28.08 4.26 -9.60
C ARG A 400 -28.56 3.68 -10.93
N LEU A 401 -27.76 2.81 -11.52
CA LEU A 401 -28.12 2.15 -12.78
C LEU A 401 -29.36 1.26 -12.62
N LEU A 402 -29.45 0.51 -11.52
CA LEU A 402 -30.59 -0.33 -11.20
C LEU A 402 -31.87 0.50 -11.05
N ASN A 403 -31.81 1.65 -10.37
CA ASN A 403 -32.96 2.54 -10.24
C ASN A 403 -33.40 3.09 -11.61
N GLN A 404 -32.47 3.46 -12.48
CA GLN A 404 -32.79 3.88 -13.86
C GLN A 404 -33.46 2.75 -14.66
N GLN A 405 -33.00 1.51 -14.50
CA GLN A 405 -33.65 0.35 -15.12
C GLN A 405 -35.05 0.12 -14.58
N ASN A 406 -35.25 0.24 -13.27
CA ASN A 406 -36.57 0.08 -12.65
C ASN A 406 -37.56 1.15 -13.13
N GLU A 407 -37.14 2.42 -13.23
CA GLU A 407 -37.98 3.50 -13.79
C GLU A 407 -38.36 3.22 -15.25
N LEU A 408 -37.42 2.71 -16.06
CA LEU A 408 -37.70 2.32 -17.44
C LEU A 408 -38.72 1.16 -17.52
N ILE A 409 -38.54 0.14 -16.68
CA ILE A 409 -39.45 -1.01 -16.59
C ILE A 409 -40.85 -0.56 -16.17
N GLU A 410 -40.98 0.34 -15.19
CA GLU A 410 -42.27 0.91 -14.79
C GLU A 410 -42.93 1.71 -15.92
N GLY A 411 -42.14 2.48 -16.68
CA GLY A 411 -42.62 3.19 -17.86
C GLY A 411 -43.17 2.22 -18.92
N GLN A 412 -42.40 1.17 -19.26
CA GLN A 412 -42.83 0.13 -20.20
C GLN A 412 -44.08 -0.60 -19.71
N ALA A 413 -44.19 -0.91 -18.42
CA ALA A 413 -45.36 -1.57 -17.85
C ALA A 413 -46.64 -0.73 -17.99
N LYS A 414 -46.53 0.60 -17.79
CA LYS A 414 -47.66 1.52 -17.99
C LYS A 414 -48.09 1.58 -19.45
N GLU A 415 -47.13 1.71 -20.37
CA GLU A 415 -47.41 1.73 -21.82
C GLU A 415 -48.08 0.43 -22.27
N LEU A 416 -47.57 -0.72 -21.81
CA LEU A 416 -48.16 -2.03 -22.09
C LEU A 416 -49.59 -2.14 -21.57
N GLY A 417 -49.88 -1.57 -20.40
CA GLY A 417 -51.23 -1.51 -19.82
C GLY A 417 -52.22 -0.74 -20.70
N VAL A 418 -51.80 0.43 -21.23
CA VAL A 418 -52.63 1.23 -22.13
C VAL A 418 -52.91 0.49 -23.44
N ILE A 419 -51.88 -0.12 -24.04
CA ILE A 419 -52.03 -0.90 -25.29
C ILE A 419 -53.00 -2.08 -25.08
N ASN A 420 -52.88 -2.79 -23.96
CA ASN A 420 -53.74 -3.93 -23.68
C ASN A 420 -55.21 -3.51 -23.49
N GLN A 421 -55.46 -2.36 -22.87
CA GLN A 421 -56.82 -1.83 -22.72
C GLN A 421 -57.46 -1.48 -24.07
N GLN A 422 -56.71 -0.82 -24.97
CA GLN A 422 -57.19 -0.53 -26.33
C GLN A 422 -57.49 -1.81 -27.12
N LEU A 423 -56.69 -2.85 -26.94
CA LEU A 423 -56.91 -4.14 -27.59
C LEU A 423 -58.23 -4.78 -27.13
N VAL A 424 -58.53 -4.74 -25.83
CA VAL A 424 -59.79 -5.26 -25.28
C VAL A 424 -61.00 -4.50 -25.85
N GLU A 425 -60.97 -3.17 -25.84
CA GLU A 425 -62.06 -2.34 -26.39
C GLU A 425 -62.31 -2.61 -27.89
N SER A 426 -61.24 -2.79 -28.67
CA SER A 426 -61.33 -3.15 -30.08
C SER A 426 -61.95 -4.54 -30.28
N ASN A 427 -61.57 -5.50 -29.45
CA ASN A 427 -62.08 -6.87 -29.55
C ASN A 427 -63.57 -6.96 -29.17
N ASP A 428 -64.00 -6.23 -28.14
CA ASP A 428 -65.42 -6.16 -27.75
C ASP A 428 -66.30 -5.54 -28.85
N ALA A 429 -65.80 -4.49 -29.52
CA ALA A 429 -66.50 -3.89 -30.65
C ALA A 429 -66.61 -4.85 -31.84
N LYS A 430 -65.57 -5.63 -32.10
CA LYS A 430 -65.54 -6.67 -33.14
C LYS A 430 -66.56 -7.77 -32.86
N ASP A 431 -66.63 -8.28 -31.64
CA ASP A 431 -67.55 -9.35 -31.26
C ASP A 431 -69.02 -8.92 -31.37
N LYS A 432 -69.31 -7.66 -31.00
CA LYS A 432 -70.65 -7.08 -31.13
C LYS A 432 -71.09 -6.94 -32.59
N LEU A 433 -70.17 -6.58 -33.48
CA LEU A 433 -70.43 -6.49 -34.92
C LEU A 433 -70.72 -7.87 -35.54
N PHE A 434 -69.94 -8.90 -35.20
CA PHE A 434 -70.21 -10.26 -35.66
C PHE A 434 -71.56 -10.81 -35.16
N SER A 435 -71.98 -10.44 -33.95
CA SER A 435 -73.29 -10.82 -33.42
C SER A 435 -74.44 -10.23 -34.23
N ILE A 436 -74.35 -8.96 -34.64
CA ILE A 436 -75.38 -8.29 -35.46
C ILE A 436 -75.45 -8.92 -36.85
N ILE A 437 -74.29 -9.11 -37.50
CA ILE A 437 -74.20 -9.75 -38.83
C ILE A 437 -74.82 -11.14 -38.83
N SER A 438 -74.51 -11.94 -37.81
CA SER A 438 -75.00 -13.33 -37.71
C SER A 438 -76.51 -13.39 -37.55
N HIS A 439 -77.11 -12.45 -36.81
CA HIS A 439 -78.55 -12.40 -36.60
C HIS A 439 -79.30 -11.97 -37.88
N ASP A 440 -78.80 -10.95 -38.56
CA ASP A 440 -79.51 -10.34 -39.70
C ASP A 440 -79.31 -11.10 -41.01
N LEU A 441 -78.25 -11.91 -41.15
CA LEU A 441 -78.12 -12.86 -42.27
C LEU A 441 -78.96 -14.12 -42.06
N ARG A 442 -79.13 -14.60 -40.82
CA ARG A 442 -79.82 -15.88 -40.56
C ARG A 442 -81.29 -15.85 -41.02
N SER A 443 -81.98 -14.74 -40.78
CA SER A 443 -83.41 -14.60 -41.08
C SER A 443 -83.75 -14.71 -42.59
N PRO A 444 -83.08 -14.00 -43.52
CA PRO A 444 -83.35 -14.16 -44.94
C PRO A 444 -82.91 -15.52 -45.49
N PHE A 445 -81.79 -16.08 -45.01
CA PHE A 445 -81.37 -17.43 -45.40
C PHE A 445 -82.39 -18.50 -44.98
N GLN A 446 -83.00 -18.38 -43.80
CA GLN A 446 -84.10 -19.26 -43.38
C GLN A 446 -85.32 -19.11 -44.29
N GLY A 447 -85.65 -17.88 -44.72
CA GLY A 447 -86.72 -17.63 -45.69
C GLY A 447 -86.44 -18.30 -47.05
N LEU A 448 -85.22 -18.17 -47.58
CA LEU A 448 -84.81 -18.83 -48.83
C LEU A 448 -84.88 -20.36 -48.72
N LEU A 449 -84.38 -20.92 -47.61
CA LEU A 449 -84.45 -22.35 -47.35
C LEU A 449 -85.89 -22.85 -47.22
N GLY A 450 -86.78 -22.06 -46.62
CA GLY A 450 -88.21 -22.38 -46.55
C GLY A 450 -88.88 -22.39 -47.92
N ILE A 451 -88.68 -21.33 -48.72
CA ILE A 451 -89.27 -21.22 -50.07
C ILE A 451 -88.73 -22.33 -50.99
N THR A 452 -87.42 -22.58 -50.97
CA THR A 452 -86.82 -23.69 -51.74
C THR A 452 -87.26 -25.06 -51.24
N GLY A 453 -87.48 -25.24 -49.93
CA GLY A 453 -88.03 -26.46 -49.35
C GLY A 453 -89.43 -26.76 -49.88
N ILE A 454 -90.33 -25.77 -49.83
CA ILE A 454 -91.71 -25.89 -50.35
C ILE A 454 -91.69 -26.17 -51.86
N LEU A 455 -90.88 -25.42 -52.62
CA LEU A 455 -90.71 -25.68 -54.05
C LEU A 455 -90.16 -27.07 -54.36
N LYS A 456 -89.40 -27.69 -53.46
CA LYS A 456 -88.82 -29.03 -53.67
C LYS A 456 -89.80 -30.14 -53.31
N GLU A 457 -90.51 -30.01 -52.20
CA GLU A 457 -91.40 -31.05 -51.67
C GLU A 457 -92.72 -31.09 -52.44
N ASP A 458 -93.33 -29.94 -52.72
CA ASP A 458 -94.68 -29.85 -53.29
C ASP A 458 -94.69 -29.48 -54.79
N PHE A 459 -93.54 -29.63 -55.47
CA PHE A 459 -93.37 -29.14 -56.85
C PHE A 459 -94.42 -29.65 -57.84
N TYR A 460 -94.87 -30.89 -57.73
CA TYR A 460 -95.84 -31.44 -58.68
C TYR A 460 -97.30 -31.10 -58.31
N GLU A 461 -97.53 -30.63 -57.08
CA GLU A 461 -98.86 -30.31 -56.54
C GLU A 461 -99.19 -28.81 -56.65
N LEU A 462 -98.17 -27.95 -56.66
CA LEU A 462 -98.33 -26.51 -56.85
C LEU A 462 -98.78 -26.16 -58.28
N THR A 463 -99.73 -25.23 -58.37
CA THR A 463 -100.14 -24.62 -59.65
C THR A 463 -98.99 -23.80 -60.26
N ASN A 464 -99.05 -23.55 -61.56
CA ASN A 464 -98.03 -22.73 -62.22
C ASN A 464 -97.96 -21.30 -61.65
N ASP A 465 -99.09 -20.73 -61.22
CA ASP A 465 -99.13 -19.41 -60.58
C ASP A 465 -98.49 -19.43 -59.18
N GLU A 466 -98.70 -20.48 -58.38
CA GLU A 466 -98.06 -20.63 -57.07
C GLU A 466 -96.55 -20.85 -57.18
N LYS A 467 -96.11 -21.64 -58.17
CA LYS A 467 -94.68 -21.81 -58.48
C LYS A 467 -94.05 -20.48 -58.86
N LEU A 468 -94.71 -19.74 -59.75
CA LEU A 468 -94.22 -18.43 -60.18
C LEU A 468 -94.15 -17.47 -58.99
N HIS A 469 -95.15 -17.45 -58.11
CA HIS A 469 -95.14 -16.63 -56.90
C HIS A 469 -94.00 -17.01 -55.94
N LEU A 470 -93.74 -18.30 -55.72
CA LEU A 470 -92.62 -18.77 -54.89
C LEU A 470 -91.26 -18.45 -55.52
N ILE A 471 -91.11 -18.60 -56.84
CA ILE A 471 -89.87 -18.24 -57.56
C ILE A 471 -89.63 -16.73 -57.48
N VAL A 472 -90.68 -15.91 -57.67
CA VAL A 472 -90.59 -14.45 -57.52
C VAL A 472 -90.22 -14.09 -56.08
N GLY A 473 -90.83 -14.73 -55.08
CA GLY A 473 -90.48 -14.54 -53.67
C GLY A 473 -89.05 -14.98 -53.34
N LEU A 474 -88.56 -16.05 -53.97
CA LEU A 474 -87.17 -16.52 -53.86
C LEU A 474 -86.19 -15.52 -54.46
N GLU A 475 -86.49 -15.02 -55.65
CA GLU A 475 -85.69 -14.01 -56.35
C GLU A 475 -85.63 -12.72 -55.53
N GLU A 476 -86.78 -12.26 -55.03
CA GLU A 476 -86.88 -11.05 -54.21
C GLU A 476 -86.11 -11.20 -52.89
N THR A 477 -86.23 -12.34 -52.21
CA THR A 477 -85.50 -12.61 -50.96
C THR A 477 -83.99 -12.75 -51.22
N SER A 478 -83.59 -13.35 -52.35
CA SER A 478 -82.18 -13.50 -52.72
C SER A 478 -81.54 -12.16 -53.05
N ARG A 479 -82.25 -11.31 -53.81
CA ARG A 479 -81.80 -9.95 -54.15
C ARG A 479 -81.61 -9.10 -52.89
N LYS A 480 -82.58 -9.13 -51.97
CA LYS A 480 -82.48 -8.44 -50.66
C LYS A 480 -81.32 -8.97 -49.81
N THR A 481 -81.05 -10.27 -49.84
CA THR A 481 -79.93 -10.87 -49.11
C THR A 481 -78.59 -10.43 -49.70
N PHE A 482 -78.49 -10.39 -51.03
CA PHE A 482 -77.30 -9.92 -51.72
C PHE A 482 -77.02 -8.45 -51.44
N GLU A 483 -78.03 -7.58 -51.49
CA GLU A 483 -77.91 -6.17 -51.12
C GLU A 483 -77.46 -5.97 -49.67
N LEU A 484 -77.94 -6.78 -48.72
CA LEU A 484 -77.48 -6.74 -47.33
C LEU A 484 -75.99 -7.10 -47.23
N LEU A 485 -75.56 -8.12 -47.97
CA LEU A 485 -74.19 -8.63 -47.94
C LEU A 485 -73.21 -7.64 -48.58
N GLU A 486 -73.58 -7.02 -49.70
CA GLU A 486 -72.83 -5.93 -50.33
C GLU A 486 -72.68 -4.72 -49.39
N ASN A 487 -73.77 -4.30 -48.72
CA ASN A 487 -73.72 -3.19 -47.76
C ASN A 487 -72.79 -3.50 -46.57
N LEU A 488 -72.79 -4.74 -46.07
CA LEU A 488 -71.89 -5.18 -45.00
C LEU A 488 -70.43 -5.25 -45.45
N LEU A 489 -70.17 -5.73 -46.66
CA LEU A 489 -68.82 -5.77 -47.25
C LEU A 489 -68.26 -4.36 -47.43
N ASN A 490 -69.07 -3.43 -47.95
CA ASN A 490 -68.68 -2.04 -48.10
C ASN A 490 -68.40 -1.37 -46.75
N LEU A 491 -69.22 -1.65 -45.73
CA LEU A 491 -68.99 -1.15 -44.36
C LEU A 491 -67.70 -1.72 -43.74
N SER A 492 -67.45 -3.02 -43.91
CA SER A 492 -66.22 -3.67 -43.42
C SER A 492 -64.98 -3.13 -44.14
N ALA A 493 -65.05 -2.93 -45.46
CA ALA A 493 -63.96 -2.38 -46.25
C ALA A 493 -63.67 -0.91 -45.92
N SER A 494 -64.71 -0.12 -45.60
CA SER A 494 -64.60 1.28 -45.15
C SER A 494 -63.82 1.37 -43.83
N ARG A 495 -64.21 0.56 -42.83
CA ARG A 495 -63.55 0.52 -41.51
C ARG A 495 -62.14 -0.02 -41.53
N MET A 496 -61.83 -0.93 -42.44
CA MET A 496 -60.47 -1.44 -42.63
C MET A 496 -59.59 -0.49 -43.46
N GLY A 497 -60.11 0.67 -43.91
CA GLY A 497 -59.39 1.64 -44.72
C GLY A 497 -59.04 1.15 -46.13
N LYS A 498 -59.70 0.10 -46.62
CA LYS A 498 -59.37 -0.58 -47.89
C LYS A 498 -60.20 -0.12 -49.09
N LEU A 499 -61.23 0.70 -48.90
CA LEU A 499 -62.01 1.30 -49.99
C LEU A 499 -61.22 2.48 -50.59
N SER A 500 -60.74 2.32 -51.83
CA SER A 500 -60.11 3.38 -52.61
C SER A 500 -61.14 4.47 -52.94
N PHE A 501 -60.83 5.71 -52.59
CA PHE A 501 -61.62 6.90 -52.96
C PHE A 501 -61.00 7.50 -54.23
N ASP A 502 -61.71 7.43 -55.35
CA ASP A 502 -61.20 7.86 -56.66
C ASP A 502 -62.06 9.00 -57.22
N PRO A 503 -61.80 10.26 -56.82
CA PRO A 503 -62.63 11.39 -57.19
C PRO A 503 -62.40 11.82 -58.64
N VAL A 504 -63.47 11.88 -59.42
CA VAL A 504 -63.50 12.35 -60.81
C VAL A 504 -64.44 13.56 -60.91
N GLU A 505 -64.12 14.50 -61.79
CA GLU A 505 -65.00 15.64 -62.05
C GLU A 505 -66.21 15.19 -62.88
N VAL A 506 -67.39 15.18 -62.27
CA VAL A 506 -68.64 14.68 -62.88
C VAL A 506 -69.77 15.65 -62.59
N ASP A 507 -70.69 15.81 -63.56
CA ASP A 507 -71.95 16.54 -63.33
C ASP A 507 -72.89 15.68 -62.46
N VAL A 508 -72.99 16.02 -61.18
CA VAL A 508 -73.79 15.26 -60.21
C VAL A 508 -75.28 15.31 -60.54
N SER A 509 -75.75 16.32 -61.29
CA SER A 509 -77.13 16.38 -61.76
C SER A 509 -77.50 15.20 -62.67
N GLU A 510 -76.55 14.66 -63.45
CA GLU A 510 -76.76 13.48 -64.30
C GLU A 510 -76.91 12.21 -63.46
N ILE A 511 -76.15 12.08 -62.36
CA ILE A 511 -76.27 10.95 -61.42
C ILE A 511 -77.64 10.98 -60.75
N VAL A 512 -78.11 12.16 -60.32
CA VAL A 512 -79.43 12.32 -59.70
C VAL A 512 -80.56 12.01 -60.69
N LYS A 513 -80.48 12.51 -61.94
CA LYS A 513 -81.46 12.19 -63.00
C LYS A 513 -81.49 10.70 -63.33
N LYS A 514 -80.32 10.07 -63.49
CA LYS A 514 -80.19 8.62 -63.71
C LYS A 514 -80.87 7.85 -62.57
N THR A 515 -80.60 8.24 -61.32
CA THR A 515 -81.19 7.60 -60.14
C THR A 515 -82.70 7.80 -60.06
N LEU A 516 -83.21 8.98 -60.39
CA LEU A 516 -84.64 9.26 -60.47
C LEU A 516 -85.33 8.39 -61.53
N SER A 517 -84.70 8.21 -62.70
CA SER A 517 -85.25 7.35 -63.76
C SER A 517 -85.40 5.90 -63.30
N LEU A 518 -84.42 5.38 -62.55
CA LEU A 518 -84.43 4.01 -62.00
C LEU A 518 -85.54 3.78 -60.98
N HIS A 519 -85.95 4.81 -60.23
CA HIS A 519 -87.00 4.70 -59.22
C HIS A 519 -88.37 5.16 -59.70
N SER A 520 -88.47 5.59 -60.97
CA SER A 520 -89.72 6.09 -61.55
C SER A 520 -90.82 5.03 -61.58
N GLU A 521 -90.51 3.79 -61.97
CA GLU A 521 -91.47 2.68 -61.97
C GLU A 521 -91.99 2.36 -60.55
N GLN A 522 -91.12 2.40 -59.54
CA GLN A 522 -91.50 2.16 -58.15
C GLN A 522 -92.45 3.25 -57.62
N ALA A 523 -92.19 4.50 -57.97
CA ALA A 523 -93.06 5.61 -57.61
C ALA A 523 -94.40 5.57 -58.36
N ILE A 524 -94.42 5.26 -59.67
CA ILE A 524 -95.65 5.06 -60.45
C ILE A 524 -96.49 3.93 -59.84
N GLY A 525 -95.86 2.82 -59.46
CA GLY A 525 -96.51 1.69 -58.80
C GLY A 525 -97.15 2.03 -57.44
N LYS A 526 -96.77 3.16 -56.83
CA LYS A 526 -97.33 3.69 -55.58
C LYS A 526 -98.12 5.00 -55.78
N LYS A 527 -98.37 5.39 -57.04
CA LYS A 527 -99.00 6.65 -57.46
C LYS A 527 -98.35 7.92 -56.87
N ILE A 528 -97.06 7.88 -56.59
CA ILE A 528 -96.32 9.03 -56.03
C ILE A 528 -95.88 9.95 -57.18
N SER A 529 -96.09 11.26 -57.00
CA SER A 529 -95.60 12.29 -57.91
C SER A 529 -94.13 12.61 -57.63
N LEU A 530 -93.24 12.27 -58.56
CA LEU A 530 -91.81 12.63 -58.51
C LEU A 530 -91.57 13.92 -59.29
N LYS A 531 -91.16 14.99 -58.60
CA LYS A 531 -90.75 16.25 -59.24
C LYS A 531 -89.26 16.48 -59.09
N SER A 532 -88.61 16.90 -60.18
CA SER A 532 -87.19 17.26 -60.19
C SER A 532 -87.03 18.71 -60.63
N ASN A 533 -86.48 19.53 -59.73
CA ASN A 533 -86.09 20.92 -60.02
C ASN A 533 -84.57 21.07 -60.08
N VAL A 534 -83.86 19.99 -60.42
CA VAL A 534 -82.40 19.95 -60.45
C VAL A 534 -81.89 20.68 -61.70
N ARG A 535 -81.03 21.68 -61.50
CA ARG A 535 -80.39 22.43 -62.60
C ARG A 535 -79.20 21.63 -63.14
N GLY A 536 -79.06 21.56 -64.47
CA GLY A 536 -77.91 20.92 -65.11
C GLY A 536 -76.61 21.73 -64.97
N GLY A 537 -75.45 21.07 -65.09
CA GLY A 537 -74.13 21.72 -65.06
C GLY A 537 -73.52 21.85 -63.65
N GLN A 538 -73.81 20.93 -62.74
CA GLN A 538 -73.31 20.93 -61.35
C GLN A 538 -72.09 20.01 -61.22
N TYR A 539 -70.94 20.47 -61.70
CA TYR A 539 -69.69 19.71 -61.68
C TYR A 539 -69.06 19.70 -60.29
N ILE A 540 -68.76 18.50 -59.78
CA ILE A 540 -68.11 18.25 -58.48
C ILE A 540 -67.04 17.17 -58.66
N SER A 541 -65.88 17.36 -58.03
CA SER A 541 -64.86 16.31 -57.88
C SER A 541 -65.34 15.29 -56.82
N CYS A 542 -65.81 14.13 -57.27
CA CYS A 542 -66.43 13.13 -56.40
C CYS A 542 -66.24 11.71 -56.94
N ASP A 543 -66.42 10.70 -56.08
CA ASP A 543 -66.52 9.31 -56.51
C ASP A 543 -67.97 9.05 -56.97
N PRO A 544 -68.21 8.88 -58.29
CA PRO A 544 -69.56 8.78 -58.82
C PRO A 544 -70.30 7.53 -58.34
N ASN A 545 -69.58 6.43 -58.06
CA ASN A 545 -70.19 5.19 -57.59
C ASN A 545 -70.68 5.33 -56.16
N MET A 546 -69.87 5.96 -55.29
CA MET A 546 -70.27 6.24 -53.91
C MET A 546 -71.48 7.18 -53.85
N LEU A 547 -71.49 8.27 -54.63
CA LEU A 547 -72.64 9.18 -54.66
C LEU A 547 -73.90 8.55 -55.27
N GLU A 548 -73.78 7.70 -56.31
CA GLU A 548 -74.91 6.94 -56.85
C GLU A 548 -75.56 6.05 -55.77
N ILE A 549 -74.75 5.40 -54.92
CA ILE A 549 -75.25 4.63 -53.77
C ILE A 549 -75.97 5.52 -52.76
N VAL A 550 -75.44 6.73 -52.47
CA VAL A 550 -76.08 7.68 -51.54
C VAL A 550 -77.46 8.11 -52.06
N PHE A 551 -77.53 8.61 -53.29
CA PHE A 551 -78.78 9.09 -53.87
C PHE A 551 -79.81 7.97 -54.02
N ARG A 552 -79.39 6.77 -54.42
CA ARG A 552 -80.27 5.59 -54.51
C ARG A 552 -80.88 5.25 -53.15
N ASN A 553 -80.07 5.21 -52.10
CA ASN A 553 -80.56 4.87 -50.76
C ASN A 553 -81.54 5.92 -50.21
N LEU A 554 -81.25 7.20 -50.41
CA LEU A 554 -82.12 8.28 -49.93
C LEU A 554 -83.43 8.35 -50.72
N LEU A 555 -83.40 8.19 -52.05
CA LEU A 555 -84.60 8.15 -52.88
C LEU A 555 -85.46 6.91 -52.62
N SER A 556 -84.84 5.74 -52.46
CA SER A 556 -85.55 4.52 -52.08
C SER A 556 -86.25 4.68 -50.72
N ASN A 557 -85.57 5.29 -49.73
CA ASN A 557 -86.19 5.60 -48.44
C ASN A 557 -87.34 6.60 -48.58
N ALA A 558 -87.17 7.67 -49.35
CA ALA A 558 -88.25 8.62 -49.60
C ALA A 558 -89.51 7.91 -50.13
N ILE A 559 -89.39 7.13 -51.22
CA ILE A 559 -90.53 6.38 -51.82
C ILE A 559 -91.17 5.40 -50.83
N LYS A 560 -90.35 4.73 -50.03
CA LYS A 560 -90.80 3.76 -49.03
C LYS A 560 -91.66 4.40 -47.94
N TYR A 561 -91.32 5.61 -47.51
CA TYR A 561 -91.97 6.29 -46.38
C TYR A 561 -93.03 7.32 -46.78
N THR A 562 -93.12 7.68 -48.07
CA THR A 562 -94.24 8.45 -48.63
C THR A 562 -95.53 7.64 -48.74
N HIS A 563 -96.68 8.32 -48.56
CA HIS A 563 -98.02 7.74 -48.72
C HIS A 563 -98.41 7.59 -50.20
N GLU A 564 -99.43 6.76 -50.50
CA GLU A 564 -100.00 6.70 -51.86
C GLU A 564 -100.59 8.06 -52.25
N GLU A 565 -100.41 8.48 -53.51
CA GLU A 565 -100.74 9.83 -54.01
C GLU A 565 -99.92 10.98 -53.38
N GLY A 566 -98.85 10.66 -52.64
CA GLY A 566 -97.90 11.62 -52.11
C GLY A 566 -96.97 12.23 -53.15
N GLU A 567 -96.09 13.12 -52.70
CA GLU A 567 -95.16 13.88 -53.53
C GLU A 567 -93.73 13.79 -52.98
N ILE A 568 -92.77 13.57 -53.88
CA ILE A 568 -91.34 13.65 -53.59
C ILE A 568 -90.73 14.69 -54.52
N THR A 569 -90.04 15.68 -53.94
CA THR A 569 -89.32 16.70 -54.69
C THR A 569 -87.82 16.56 -54.49
N VAL A 570 -87.08 16.61 -55.60
CA VAL A 570 -85.61 16.72 -55.57
C VAL A 570 -85.22 18.09 -56.09
N ASP A 571 -84.67 18.89 -55.20
CA ASP A 571 -84.24 20.26 -55.48
C ASP A 571 -82.71 20.33 -55.39
N SER A 572 -82.12 21.21 -56.22
CA SER A 572 -80.71 21.52 -56.16
C SER A 572 -80.52 23.01 -55.97
N CYS A 573 -79.61 23.40 -55.08
CA CYS A 573 -79.13 24.77 -54.98
C CYS A 573 -77.62 24.83 -55.23
N ASP A 574 -77.21 25.92 -55.86
CA ASP A 574 -75.81 26.21 -56.15
C ASP A 574 -75.45 27.50 -55.40
N SER A 575 -74.41 27.42 -54.56
CA SER A 575 -73.90 28.50 -53.71
C SER A 575 -72.39 28.59 -53.86
N ASP A 576 -71.77 29.75 -53.57
CA ASP A 576 -70.32 29.94 -53.76
C ASP A 576 -69.49 28.87 -53.04
N GLY A 577 -68.92 27.95 -53.82
CA GLY A 577 -68.07 26.84 -53.35
C GLY A 577 -68.76 25.50 -53.06
N PHE A 578 -70.09 25.46 -52.94
CA PHE A 578 -70.84 24.24 -52.57
C PHE A 578 -72.08 24.03 -53.44
N VAL A 579 -72.35 22.76 -53.75
CA VAL A 579 -73.61 22.32 -54.35
C VAL A 579 -74.39 21.57 -53.28
N CYS A 580 -75.67 21.87 -53.16
CA CYS A 580 -76.55 21.18 -52.24
C CYS A 580 -77.73 20.53 -52.96
N PHE A 581 -78.04 19.30 -52.56
CA PHE A 581 -79.16 18.51 -53.05
C PHE A 581 -80.10 18.22 -51.88
N SER A 582 -81.38 18.51 -52.04
CA SER A 582 -82.41 18.16 -51.07
C SER A 582 -83.42 17.21 -51.65
N ILE A 583 -83.62 16.08 -50.98
CA ILE A 583 -84.69 15.11 -51.28
C ILE A 583 -85.75 15.27 -50.21
N LYS A 584 -86.92 15.76 -50.60
CA LYS A 584 -88.05 16.02 -49.72
C LYS A 584 -89.21 15.10 -50.05
N ASP A 585 -89.78 14.48 -49.03
CA ASP A 585 -91.01 13.71 -49.10
C ASP A 585 -92.08 14.30 -48.16
N ASN A 586 -93.35 14.02 -48.46
CA ASN A 586 -94.50 14.34 -47.61
C ASN A 586 -95.07 13.09 -46.88
N GLY A 587 -94.20 12.16 -46.50
CA GLY A 587 -94.55 10.91 -45.86
C GLY A 587 -94.77 10.99 -44.35
N ILE A 588 -94.57 9.87 -43.68
CA ILE A 588 -94.86 9.70 -42.24
C ILE A 588 -94.00 10.56 -41.30
N GLY A 589 -92.84 11.04 -41.74
CA GLY A 589 -91.88 11.75 -40.90
C GLY A 589 -91.33 10.94 -39.70
N MET A 590 -90.49 11.56 -38.88
CA MET A 590 -89.79 10.93 -37.75
C MET A 590 -89.87 11.76 -36.47
N ASP A 591 -89.90 11.09 -35.32
CA ASP A 591 -89.80 11.75 -34.01
C ASP A 591 -88.37 12.19 -33.68
N ASN A 592 -88.22 13.04 -32.66
CA ASN A 592 -86.93 13.63 -32.27
C ASN A 592 -85.90 12.59 -31.79
N GLU A 593 -86.34 11.49 -31.18
CA GLU A 593 -85.46 10.42 -30.69
C GLU A 593 -84.90 9.60 -31.87
N THR A 594 -85.75 9.28 -32.85
CA THR A 594 -85.38 8.60 -34.10
C THR A 594 -84.47 9.49 -34.93
N LYS A 595 -84.80 10.78 -35.06
CA LYS A 595 -83.99 11.78 -35.78
C LYS A 595 -82.58 11.94 -35.20
N ALA A 596 -82.45 11.99 -33.87
CA ALA A 596 -81.14 12.12 -33.21
C ALA A 596 -80.26 10.86 -33.36
N ASN A 597 -80.87 9.68 -33.50
CA ASN A 597 -80.17 8.41 -33.55
C ASN A 597 -80.03 7.83 -34.97
N ILE A 598 -80.58 8.47 -36.01
CA ILE A 598 -80.70 7.90 -37.35
C ILE A 598 -79.35 7.58 -38.02
N PHE A 599 -78.29 8.31 -37.64
CA PHE A 599 -76.92 8.08 -38.11
C PHE A 599 -76.09 7.18 -37.18
N ASN A 600 -76.64 6.76 -36.02
CA ASN A 600 -75.97 5.90 -35.06
C ASN A 600 -76.36 4.43 -35.29
N ILE A 601 -75.48 3.70 -35.95
CA ILE A 601 -75.68 2.29 -36.37
C ILE A 601 -76.06 1.37 -35.19
N ASN A 602 -75.68 1.71 -33.95
CA ASN A 602 -75.96 0.90 -32.76
C ASN A 602 -77.33 1.12 -32.12
N ALA A 603 -78.11 2.12 -32.55
CA ALA A 603 -79.35 2.54 -31.87
C ALA A 603 -80.61 2.50 -32.74
N VAL A 604 -80.51 2.25 -34.06
CA VAL A 604 -81.66 2.36 -34.98
C VAL A 604 -82.46 1.05 -35.04
N ARG A 605 -83.73 1.09 -34.61
CA ARG A 605 -84.74 0.07 -34.95
C ARG A 605 -85.41 0.47 -36.27
N SER A 606 -85.39 -0.39 -37.29
CA SER A 606 -86.02 -0.08 -38.58
C SER A 606 -87.55 0.07 -38.43
N GLN A 607 -88.12 1.25 -38.70
CA GLN A 607 -89.56 1.42 -38.85
C GLN A 607 -90.03 0.85 -40.21
N ARG A 608 -91.23 0.25 -40.23
CA ARG A 608 -91.84 -0.29 -41.46
C ARG A 608 -92.33 0.84 -42.37
N GLY A 609 -92.09 0.71 -43.67
CA GLY A 609 -92.60 1.64 -44.69
C GLY A 609 -94.12 1.62 -44.77
N THR A 610 -94.70 2.55 -45.53
CA THR A 610 -96.17 2.75 -45.61
C THR A 610 -96.92 1.56 -46.23
N ARG A 611 -96.24 0.70 -47.02
CA ARG A 611 -96.76 -0.60 -47.52
C ARG A 611 -96.15 -1.81 -46.79
N GLY A 612 -95.54 -1.63 -45.62
CA GLY A 612 -94.97 -2.71 -44.81
C GLY A 612 -93.52 -3.10 -45.16
N GLU A 613 -92.85 -2.34 -46.03
CA GLU A 613 -91.48 -2.58 -46.47
C GLU A 613 -90.50 -2.48 -45.27
N LYS A 614 -89.69 -3.52 -45.01
CA LYS A 614 -88.69 -3.52 -43.93
C LYS A 614 -87.35 -3.03 -44.47
N GLY A 615 -86.72 -2.09 -43.78
CA GLY A 615 -85.42 -1.55 -44.16
C GLY A 615 -84.31 -2.26 -43.39
N THR A 616 -83.12 -2.36 -43.97
CA THR A 616 -81.96 -3.00 -43.32
C THR A 616 -81.35 -2.14 -42.20
N GLY A 617 -81.73 -0.85 -42.08
CA GLY A 617 -81.22 0.07 -41.06
C GLY A 617 -79.77 0.51 -41.27
N LEU A 618 -79.03 -0.10 -42.21
CA LEU A 618 -77.61 0.13 -42.46
C LEU A 618 -77.34 1.21 -43.53
N GLY A 619 -78.30 1.45 -44.43
CA GLY A 619 -78.11 2.34 -45.59
C GLY A 619 -77.84 3.81 -45.23
N ILE A 620 -78.48 4.34 -44.18
CA ILE A 620 -78.33 5.77 -43.80
C ILE A 620 -76.98 6.04 -43.15
N GLY A 621 -76.45 5.08 -42.36
CA GLY A 621 -75.10 5.18 -41.79
C GLY A 621 -74.02 5.19 -42.88
N LEU A 622 -74.17 4.35 -43.90
CA LEU A 622 -73.27 4.32 -45.06
C LEU A 622 -73.33 5.64 -45.85
N CYS A 623 -74.52 6.22 -46.01
CA CYS A 623 -74.65 7.53 -46.66
C CYS A 623 -73.84 8.62 -45.95
N LYS A 624 -73.87 8.65 -44.62
CA LYS A 624 -73.07 9.62 -43.85
C LYS A 624 -71.56 9.40 -44.03
N GLU A 625 -71.08 8.16 -43.93
CA GLU A 625 -69.65 7.86 -44.11
C GLU A 625 -69.15 8.26 -45.51
N PHE A 626 -69.93 8.00 -46.56
CA PHE A 626 -69.56 8.38 -47.93
C PHE A 626 -69.59 9.88 -48.13
N ILE A 627 -70.60 10.59 -47.63
CA ILE A 627 -70.64 12.06 -47.72
C ILE A 627 -69.50 12.70 -46.92
N GLU A 628 -69.15 12.18 -45.74
CA GLU A 628 -68.01 12.68 -44.96
C GLU A 628 -66.67 12.41 -45.64
N LYS A 629 -66.50 11.27 -46.35
CA LYS A 629 -65.33 11.01 -47.21
C LYS A 629 -65.18 12.01 -48.35
N HIS A 630 -66.30 12.56 -48.84
CA HIS A 630 -66.31 13.65 -49.83
C HIS A 630 -66.15 15.04 -49.19
N ASN A 631 -65.82 15.12 -47.89
CA ASN A 631 -65.82 16.36 -47.11
C ASN A 631 -67.16 17.12 -47.15
N GLY A 632 -68.26 16.40 -47.39
CA GLY A 632 -69.61 16.95 -47.40
C GLY A 632 -70.31 16.85 -46.05
N LEU A 633 -71.52 17.40 -46.02
CA LEU A 633 -72.43 17.36 -44.87
C LEU A 633 -73.77 16.74 -45.30
N ILE A 634 -74.33 15.87 -44.45
CA ILE A 634 -75.70 15.36 -44.62
C ILE A 634 -76.53 15.74 -43.39
N GLU A 635 -77.64 16.41 -43.64
CA GLU A 635 -78.57 16.92 -42.63
C GLU A 635 -79.97 16.36 -42.85
N ILE A 636 -80.76 16.35 -41.79
CA ILE A 636 -82.12 15.85 -41.81
C ILE A 636 -83.07 16.80 -41.09
N GLU A 637 -84.15 17.15 -41.78
CA GLU A 637 -85.29 17.86 -41.24
C GLU A 637 -86.51 16.92 -41.39
N SER A 638 -87.19 16.57 -40.29
CA SER A 638 -88.31 15.64 -40.32
C SER A 638 -89.28 15.97 -39.20
N GLU A 639 -90.58 15.93 -39.50
CA GLU A 639 -91.66 16.13 -38.53
C GLU A 639 -92.71 15.02 -38.69
N PRO A 640 -93.18 14.38 -37.60
CA PRO A 640 -94.16 13.30 -37.68
C PRO A 640 -95.45 13.73 -38.39
N GLY A 641 -95.86 12.99 -39.41
CA GLY A 641 -97.04 13.22 -40.23
C GLY A 641 -96.91 14.30 -41.31
N VAL A 642 -95.77 14.97 -41.41
CA VAL A 642 -95.50 16.03 -42.40
C VAL A 642 -94.56 15.56 -43.50
N GLY A 643 -93.54 14.76 -43.15
CA GLY A 643 -92.57 14.18 -44.07
C GLY A 643 -91.11 14.42 -43.67
N THR A 644 -90.18 14.06 -44.54
CA THR A 644 -88.72 14.20 -44.29
C THR A 644 -88.03 14.93 -45.43
N THR A 645 -87.03 15.74 -45.10
CA THR A 645 -86.09 16.37 -46.02
C THR A 645 -84.69 15.97 -45.64
N PHE A 646 -83.99 15.26 -46.54
CA PHE A 646 -82.56 15.03 -46.45
C PHE A 646 -81.84 16.08 -47.28
N ARG A 647 -80.91 16.80 -46.68
CA ARG A 647 -80.07 17.79 -47.36
C ARG A 647 -78.63 17.30 -47.40
N ILE A 648 -78.04 17.27 -48.57
CA ILE A 648 -76.64 16.91 -48.80
C ILE A 648 -75.92 18.13 -49.34
N THR A 649 -74.81 18.51 -48.71
CA THR A 649 -73.96 19.62 -49.16
C THR A 649 -72.58 19.08 -49.53
N LEU A 650 -72.14 19.32 -50.76
CA LEU A 650 -70.88 18.84 -51.32
C LEU A 650 -70.01 20.00 -51.83
N PRO A 651 -68.68 19.99 -51.57
CA PRO A 651 -67.75 21.03 -52.04
C PRO A 651 -67.40 20.84 -53.52
N LYS A 652 -67.44 21.91 -54.34
CA LYS A 652 -67.17 21.82 -55.79
C LYS A 652 -65.75 21.34 -56.14
N ASN A 653 -64.74 21.76 -55.38
CA ASN A 653 -63.31 21.50 -55.64
C ASN A 653 -62.62 20.68 -54.53
N GLY A 654 -63.31 19.72 -53.89
CA GLY A 654 -62.72 18.89 -52.82
C GLY A 654 -62.24 19.68 -51.59
N GLY A 655 -62.70 20.92 -51.44
CA GLY A 655 -62.33 21.86 -50.38
C GLY A 655 -63.11 21.65 -49.07
N VAL A 656 -62.62 22.33 -48.03
CA VAL A 656 -62.96 22.20 -46.60
C VAL A 656 -64.47 22.07 -46.32
N LYS A 657 -64.80 21.18 -45.37
CA LYS A 657 -66.14 20.91 -44.84
C LYS A 657 -66.91 22.22 -44.53
N PRO A 658 -68.18 22.36 -44.94
CA PRO A 658 -69.01 23.47 -44.46
C PRO A 658 -69.20 23.32 -42.93
N GLU A 659 -69.08 24.43 -42.18
CA GLU A 659 -69.30 24.45 -40.73
C GLU A 659 -70.75 24.15 -40.34
#